data_AF-A0A8S2AQN3-F1
#
_entry.id   AF-A0A8S2AQN3-F1
#
_cell.length_a   1.000
_cell.length_b   1.000
_cell.length_c   1.000
_cell.angle_alpha   90.00
_cell.angle_beta   90.00
_cell.angle_gamma   90.00
#
_symmetry.space_group_name_H-M   'P 1'
#
loop_
_entity.id
_entity.type
_entity.pdbx_description
1 polymer ?
#
loop_
_entity_poly.entity_id
_entity_poly.type
_entity_poly.pdbx_seq_one_letter_code
_entity_poly.pdbx_strand_id
1 'polypeptide(L)'
;MTEEQNESEPPLNPQKTGETETVTGNKRPRPASGADKPTKPRKKYAKRAPVWEHFIQREEDLSKSYCKYCKAEFACDTKKVGTSPMIGHINRCKEYKDWVEHENQKILSSDNNGNMKLVKYDPVMFRRSVNEMVVVNELPFSFVESEGWKRFCSNVLPMYKTFSRKTCSTDIVAMYLEEKAALKQLFSVEKQRVSLTTDIWTCPTTSYNYMVITGHWISTEWELQKRNLSFKVITDHKGDTIAAQLMDCLDDWGIEKVYAVTVDNARNNDKALEVFKNQLRMRGVDSLVNDGEFLHMRCCAHILNLIVGHGLKKANAHIVAIMNAVKYVRSSFSRLKTFALKCETSKLARGSLPLDVSTRWNSTYLMLSSALKLRVAFEKMEAEDKLYCDYFLEEEDKIKRVGPPTSIDWEKVARLVKFLKVFYKCTLIFSASKTVTSCLCYSEIVDIERSLITKCSSTDEETKKQANDMRDKFDKYWDGLSNMNPLVIVASVFDPRNKMKFASLCFDQLYGKDTIESKKLHASVSSVMETLYDHYSFKPTNSENNEDTEDQTEQTDSQPQPCTFELSDDEDDCEGMLSIYDKVVGLKINEVSYNELKVYLTEKPEPRVENLLGMPYDVLSWWRRNCSKFIVLSEFARDVLAIQASSVASESAFSTTGRVLDPYRSSLTPYMVEVLLCTQQWLRCTYKKEDTVANLAQMLQEFEFFESLDARNSAVEAALLSFLMRKSSLFNVLTVKLLFWCGLAFFVNLQLSSSQITDFIYNGFHPPLTNIAIQGITTVTPKGLMKLTNTSTQRTGHAFYTEPIRFKYSPNGTVSSFSTAFVFAIHTQIPIAHGMAFVIAPNPRLPFASPLQYLGLFNVTNNGNDRNHVFAVELDTIMNIEFNDTNNNHVGIDINSLNSVKSSPAGYWDEKDQFNNLTLISSKRMQVWVDYDGRSHRINVTMAPFSENKPRKPLVSIVRDLSSVLLQEMFVGFSSATGNIVSEIFVLGWSFRVNGKAQPLALSKLPRLPVWDPKPTRVYRFYKNWVPLISLLLIPLLLVIFLVRFILRRRRKFAEELEDWETEFGKNRLRFVAVGLAWEWDDVGKPSRI
;
A
#
# COMPACT_ATOMS: atom_id res chain seq x y z
N MET A 1 62.24 11.26 -9.49
CA MET A 1 63.19 12.38 -9.26
C MET A 1 62.50 13.35 -8.32
N THR A 2 63.21 13.81 -7.28
CA THR A 2 63.08 15.12 -6.59
C THR A 2 61.68 15.76 -6.44
N GLU A 3 61.20 16.12 -5.25
CA GLU A 3 61.77 15.97 -3.90
C GLU A 3 60.69 16.18 -2.81
N GLU A 4 61.09 16.18 -1.55
CA GLU A 4 60.22 16.21 -0.36
C GLU A 4 59.40 17.50 -0.17
N GLN A 5 58.25 17.41 0.51
CA GLN A 5 58.13 17.96 1.88
C GLN A 5 56.89 17.43 2.63
N ASN A 6 57.03 17.28 3.95
CA ASN A 6 56.01 16.76 4.86
C ASN A 6 55.17 17.89 5.50
N GLU A 7 53.96 17.57 5.94
CA GLU A 7 53.43 18.08 7.22
C GLU A 7 52.51 17.01 7.85
N SER A 8 52.49 16.91 9.18
CA SER A 8 51.99 15.73 9.92
C SER A 8 51.09 16.07 11.11
N GLU A 9 50.32 15.08 11.59
CA GLU A 9 49.32 15.21 12.65
C GLU A 9 49.87 15.56 14.05
N PRO A 10 49.06 16.23 14.92
CA PRO A 10 49.33 16.39 16.34
C PRO A 10 48.40 15.55 17.27
N PRO A 11 48.94 14.80 18.25
CA PRO A 11 48.17 14.18 19.34
C PRO A 11 48.19 14.99 20.67
N LEU A 12 47.41 14.53 21.66
CA LEU A 12 47.20 15.12 22.99
C LEU A 12 48.43 14.94 23.92
N ASN A 13 48.65 15.64 25.06
CA ASN A 13 47.87 15.56 26.33
C ASN A 13 48.32 16.65 27.39
N PRO A 14 48.30 16.54 28.76
CA PRO A 14 47.65 17.61 29.56
C PRO A 14 48.43 18.22 30.77
N GLN A 15 47.82 19.27 31.35
CA GLN A 15 47.89 19.75 32.77
C GLN A 15 49.20 19.70 33.59
N LYS A 16 49.62 20.86 34.13
CA LYS A 16 49.46 21.18 35.58
C LYS A 16 49.78 22.64 35.98
N THR A 17 49.46 22.97 37.23
CA THR A 17 49.40 24.28 37.91
C THR A 17 50.70 24.70 38.62
N GLY A 18 50.85 26.01 38.90
CA GLY A 18 51.80 26.55 39.89
C GLY A 18 51.55 28.04 40.19
N GLU A 19 51.47 28.41 41.47
CA GLU A 19 51.21 29.79 41.96
C GLU A 19 52.39 30.34 42.76
N THR A 20 52.48 31.66 42.98
CA THR A 20 53.03 32.21 44.25
C THR A 20 52.65 33.68 44.54
N GLU A 21 51.72 33.86 45.48
CA GLU A 21 51.73 34.83 46.60
C GLU A 21 51.74 36.37 46.40
N THR A 22 51.63 37.08 47.54
CA THR A 22 51.13 38.45 47.68
C THR A 22 51.84 39.24 48.78
N VAL A 23 51.82 40.59 48.73
CA VAL A 23 52.22 41.47 49.85
C VAL A 23 51.29 42.70 49.92
N THR A 24 51.07 43.23 51.14
CA THR A 24 50.26 44.44 51.45
C THR A 24 51.15 45.53 52.09
N GLY A 25 50.83 46.84 52.21
CA GLY A 25 49.69 47.65 51.75
C GLY A 25 49.60 49.01 52.49
N ASN A 26 48.55 49.81 52.21
CA ASN A 26 47.91 50.83 53.08
C ASN A 26 48.41 52.31 53.21
N LYS A 27 47.43 53.24 53.31
CA LYS A 27 47.40 54.64 53.86
C LYS A 27 47.96 55.91 53.13
N ARG A 28 47.04 56.68 52.50
CA ARG A 28 46.69 58.16 52.67
C ARG A 28 47.76 59.30 52.61
N PRO A 29 47.43 60.61 52.32
CA PRO A 29 46.23 61.27 51.76
C PRO A 29 46.50 62.36 50.65
N ARG A 30 45.54 63.28 50.43
CA ARG A 30 45.41 64.46 49.49
C ARG A 30 46.44 65.60 49.70
N PRO A 31 46.64 66.60 48.78
CA PRO A 31 45.67 67.38 47.96
C PRO A 31 45.96 67.35 46.41
N ALA A 32 45.70 68.31 45.48
CA ALA A 32 45.26 69.73 45.47
C ALA A 32 44.54 70.18 44.14
N SER A 33 44.56 71.49 43.80
CA SER A 33 43.94 72.23 42.66
C SER A 33 44.78 72.23 41.36
N GLY A 34 44.33 72.68 40.17
CA GLY A 34 42.99 73.10 39.71
C GLY A 34 43.01 74.16 38.58
N ALA A 35 42.76 73.77 37.32
CA ALA A 35 42.47 74.64 36.15
C ALA A 35 41.93 73.79 34.96
N ASP A 36 41.22 74.39 34.01
CA ASP A 36 40.44 73.67 32.97
C ASP A 36 41.26 73.08 31.81
N LYS A 37 40.79 71.93 31.29
CA LYS A 37 41.25 71.26 30.05
C LYS A 37 40.08 70.49 29.40
N PRO A 38 40.06 70.32 28.06
CA PRO A 38 38.90 69.80 27.33
C PRO A 38 38.42 68.42 27.82
N THR A 39 37.10 68.23 27.85
CA THR A 39 36.45 67.01 28.33
C THR A 39 36.80 65.81 27.45
N LYS A 40 37.60 64.89 28.00
CA LYS A 40 37.96 63.61 27.37
C LYS A 40 36.69 62.84 26.94
N PRO A 41 36.70 62.14 25.79
CA PRO A 41 35.55 61.36 25.35
C PRO A 41 35.13 60.34 26.41
N ARG A 42 33.83 60.29 26.71
CA ARG A 42 33.24 59.37 27.69
C ARG A 42 33.55 57.92 27.27
N LYS A 43 34.27 57.15 28.10
CA LYS A 43 34.48 55.71 27.86
C LYS A 43 33.13 55.02 27.65
N LYS A 44 32.94 54.33 26.52
CA LYS A 44 31.80 53.40 26.31
C LYS A 44 31.92 52.27 27.35
N TYR A 45 31.06 52.26 28.36
CA TYR A 45 30.98 51.19 29.35
C TYR A 45 30.24 49.98 28.75
N ALA A 46 30.63 48.75 29.15
CA ALA A 46 29.93 47.54 28.73
C ALA A 46 28.46 47.54 29.22
N LYS A 47 27.53 47.22 28.32
CA LYS A 47 26.08 47.22 28.58
C LYS A 47 25.69 45.95 29.35
N ARG A 48 25.76 46.00 30.68
CA ARG A 48 25.53 44.84 31.58
C ARG A 48 24.07 44.57 31.96
N ALA A 49 23.11 45.42 31.58
CA ALA A 49 21.69 45.26 31.94
C ALA A 49 20.88 44.70 30.75
N PRO A 50 20.05 43.65 30.92
CA PRO A 50 19.32 43.01 29.82
C PRO A 50 18.45 43.96 28.97
N VAL A 51 17.91 45.02 29.59
CA VAL A 51 17.09 46.02 28.88
C VAL A 51 17.79 46.67 27.68
N TRP A 52 19.13 46.65 27.60
CA TRP A 52 19.87 47.11 26.43
C TRP A 52 19.61 46.31 25.15
N GLU A 53 19.03 45.11 25.23
CA GLU A 53 18.58 44.35 24.07
C GLU A 53 17.39 45.01 23.36
N HIS A 54 16.61 45.83 24.08
CA HIS A 54 15.38 46.47 23.58
C HIS A 54 15.54 47.96 23.21
N PHE A 55 16.74 48.54 23.37
CA PHE A 55 17.00 49.96 23.16
C PHE A 55 18.30 50.19 22.35
N ILE A 56 18.36 51.29 21.61
CA ILE A 56 19.57 51.75 20.93
C ILE A 56 20.04 53.03 21.60
N GLN A 57 21.34 53.19 21.84
CA GLN A 57 21.91 54.39 22.45
C GLN A 57 22.31 55.36 21.32
N ARG A 58 22.10 56.68 21.48
CA ARG A 58 22.65 57.64 20.52
C ARG A 58 24.18 57.56 20.55
N GLU A 59 24.80 57.65 19.39
CA GLU A 59 26.26 57.69 19.28
C GLU A 59 26.82 59.08 19.62
N GLU A 60 26.06 60.13 19.26
CA GLU A 60 26.36 61.54 19.55
C GLU A 60 26.24 61.86 21.05
N ASP A 61 25.17 61.38 21.70
CA ASP A 61 24.88 61.60 23.11
C ASP A 61 24.64 60.28 23.85
N LEU A 62 25.71 59.78 24.46
CA LEU A 62 25.68 58.56 25.28
C LEU A 62 24.82 58.70 26.56
N SER A 63 24.31 59.89 26.90
CA SER A 63 23.32 60.05 27.97
C SER A 63 21.89 59.71 27.55
N LYS A 64 21.64 59.46 26.25
CA LYS A 64 20.34 59.17 25.65
C LYS A 64 20.27 57.84 24.90
N SER A 65 19.10 57.23 24.93
CA SER A 65 18.75 56.02 24.18
C SER A 65 17.31 56.09 23.69
N TYR A 66 16.96 55.33 22.65
CA TYR A 66 15.61 55.22 22.14
C TYR A 66 15.13 53.76 22.10
N CYS A 67 13.83 53.57 22.32
CA CYS A 67 13.19 52.26 22.26
C CYS A 67 13.26 51.69 20.83
N LYS A 68 13.61 50.40 20.67
CA LYS A 68 13.67 49.76 19.34
C LYS A 68 12.29 49.69 18.67
N TYR A 69 11.23 49.66 19.46
CA TYR A 69 9.83 49.57 19.04
C TYR A 69 9.29 50.99 18.77
N CYS A 70 8.62 51.63 19.73
CA CYS A 70 7.96 52.95 19.59
C CYS A 70 8.87 54.18 19.41
N LYS A 71 10.19 53.99 19.24
CA LYS A 71 11.22 55.03 19.01
C LYS A 71 11.34 56.15 20.06
N ALA A 72 10.54 56.14 21.14
CA ALA A 72 10.59 57.13 22.20
C ALA A 72 11.99 57.21 22.86
N GLU A 73 12.45 58.44 23.14
CA GLU A 73 13.78 58.74 23.66
C GLU A 73 13.79 58.85 25.21
N PHE A 74 14.82 58.29 25.85
CA PHE A 74 14.97 58.17 27.30
C PHE A 74 16.40 58.47 27.74
N ALA A 75 16.53 59.15 28.89
CA ALA A 75 17.80 59.34 29.56
C ALA A 75 18.32 58.02 30.16
N CYS A 76 19.61 57.74 29.96
CA CYS A 76 20.30 56.52 30.37
C CYS A 76 21.72 56.80 30.90
N ASP A 77 21.98 58.00 31.42
CA ASP A 77 23.28 58.37 32.01
C ASP A 77 23.61 57.46 33.21
N THR A 78 24.76 56.78 33.12
CA THR A 78 25.19 55.73 34.06
C THR A 78 25.54 56.23 35.46
N LYS A 79 25.62 57.55 35.69
CA LYS A 79 25.89 58.15 37.00
C LYS A 79 24.70 58.87 37.62
N LYS A 80 23.75 59.37 36.82
CA LYS A 80 22.61 60.17 37.30
C LYS A 80 21.25 59.46 37.23
N VAL A 81 21.07 58.50 36.33
CA VAL A 81 19.73 57.99 35.97
C VAL A 81 19.69 56.45 35.91
N GLY A 82 20.77 55.82 35.46
CA GLY A 82 20.81 54.37 35.28
C GLY A 82 19.84 53.88 34.19
N THR A 83 19.45 52.61 34.27
CA THR A 83 18.56 51.96 33.30
C THR A 83 17.09 51.90 33.75
N SER A 84 16.76 52.40 34.95
CA SER A 84 15.42 52.34 35.53
C SER A 84 14.31 52.95 34.65
N PRO A 85 14.51 54.09 33.93
CA PRO A 85 13.48 54.60 33.02
C PRO A 85 13.23 53.69 31.82
N MET A 86 14.27 53.02 31.32
CA MET A 86 14.16 52.08 30.19
C MET A 86 13.36 50.84 30.60
N ILE A 87 13.62 50.31 31.80
CA ILE A 87 12.88 49.18 32.39
C ILE A 87 11.42 49.61 32.67
N GLY A 88 11.23 50.78 33.28
CA GLY A 88 9.91 51.37 33.53
C GLY A 88 9.14 51.75 32.26
N HIS A 89 9.82 51.90 31.12
CA HIS A 89 9.19 52.05 29.81
C HIS A 89 8.83 50.68 29.20
N ILE A 90 9.77 49.74 29.13
CA ILE A 90 9.57 48.47 28.39
C ILE A 90 8.39 47.67 28.98
N ASN A 91 8.23 47.67 30.30
CA ASN A 91 7.10 47.05 31.01
C ASN A 91 5.72 47.68 30.71
N ARG A 92 5.68 48.84 30.03
CA ARG A 92 4.47 49.62 29.69
C ARG A 92 4.37 50.03 28.22
N CYS A 93 5.39 49.76 27.41
CA CYS A 93 5.43 50.07 25.99
C CYS A 93 4.43 49.17 25.25
N LYS A 94 3.39 49.76 24.63
CA LYS A 94 2.36 49.00 23.90
C LYS A 94 2.99 48.20 22.76
N GLU A 95 3.69 48.85 21.84
CA GLU A 95 4.35 48.19 20.70
C GLU A 95 5.33 47.07 21.09
N TYR A 96 5.94 47.12 22.28
CA TYR A 96 6.75 46.01 22.79
C TYR A 96 5.88 44.83 23.25
N LYS A 97 4.78 45.09 23.95
CA LYS A 97 3.81 44.05 24.33
C LYS A 97 3.15 43.45 23.11
N ASP A 98 2.72 44.29 22.17
CA ASP A 98 2.20 43.88 20.88
C ASP A 98 3.23 42.98 20.16
N TRP A 99 4.51 43.38 20.10
CA TRP A 99 5.58 42.55 19.54
C TRP A 99 5.80 41.21 20.27
N VAL A 100 5.81 41.21 21.61
CA VAL A 100 5.92 39.97 22.43
C VAL A 100 4.71 39.05 22.24
N GLU A 101 3.50 39.61 22.08
CA GLU A 101 2.27 38.87 21.82
C GLU A 101 2.24 38.29 20.40
N HIS A 102 2.76 39.01 19.39
CA HIS A 102 2.93 38.52 18.02
C HIS A 102 4.02 37.43 17.91
N GLU A 103 5.15 37.57 18.62
CA GLU A 103 6.21 36.55 18.61
C GLU A 103 5.80 35.27 19.38
N ASN A 104 4.76 35.37 20.22
CA ASN A 104 4.09 34.25 20.88
C ASN A 104 2.75 33.83 20.21
N GLN A 105 2.43 34.35 19.03
CA GLN A 105 1.17 34.06 18.33
C GLN A 105 1.18 32.60 17.81
N LYS A 106 0.52 31.71 18.56
CA LYS A 106 0.36 30.29 18.20
C LYS A 106 -0.86 30.13 17.30
N ILE A 107 -0.68 29.49 16.16
CA ILE A 107 -1.76 29.17 15.22
C ILE A 107 -2.45 27.89 15.69
N LEU A 108 -3.78 27.87 15.66
CA LEU A 108 -4.57 26.66 15.91
C LEU A 108 -4.52 25.78 14.66
N SER A 109 -3.82 24.64 14.72
CA SER A 109 -3.95 23.55 13.73
C SER A 109 -4.65 22.36 14.37
N SER A 110 -5.26 21.50 13.55
CA SER A 110 -5.59 20.15 14.01
C SER A 110 -4.32 19.28 13.98
N ASP A 111 -4.24 18.29 14.86
CA ASP A 111 -3.50 17.05 14.58
C ASP A 111 -4.41 16.02 13.89
N ASN A 112 -3.85 14.89 13.48
CA ASN A 112 -4.56 13.80 12.81
C ASN A 112 -5.67 13.15 13.68
N ASN A 113 -5.70 13.45 14.99
CA ASN A 113 -6.67 12.93 15.95
C ASN A 113 -7.76 13.96 16.34
N GLY A 114 -7.81 15.11 15.65
CA GLY A 114 -8.80 16.16 15.91
C GLY A 114 -8.56 16.92 17.22
N ASN A 115 -7.32 16.99 17.72
CA ASN A 115 -6.92 17.97 18.73
C ASN A 115 -6.57 19.29 18.06
N MET A 116 -7.19 20.39 18.51
CA MET A 116 -6.66 21.72 18.23
C MET A 116 -5.36 21.91 19.01
N LYS A 117 -4.24 21.79 18.31
CA LYS A 117 -2.89 22.02 18.83
C LYS A 117 -2.49 23.46 18.53
N LEU A 118 -1.95 24.15 19.54
CA LEU A 118 -1.39 25.49 19.39
C LEU A 118 0.01 25.37 18.80
N VAL A 119 0.10 25.38 17.46
CA VAL A 119 1.34 25.28 16.70
C VAL A 119 2.03 26.64 16.67
N LYS A 120 3.27 26.70 17.17
CA LYS A 120 4.16 27.84 16.98
C LYS A 120 4.75 27.77 15.57
N TYR A 121 4.90 28.92 14.90
CA TYR A 121 5.72 28.99 13.68
C TYR A 121 7.15 28.54 14.00
N ASP A 122 7.57 27.41 13.43
CA ASP A 122 8.94 26.94 13.49
C ASP A 122 9.69 27.34 12.20
N PRO A 123 10.67 28.27 12.27
CA PRO A 123 11.47 28.64 11.11
C PRO A 123 12.39 27.51 10.64
N VAL A 124 12.70 26.51 11.47
CA VAL A 124 13.53 25.35 11.10
C VAL A 124 12.71 24.40 10.23
N MET A 125 11.54 23.94 10.71
CA MET A 125 10.59 23.15 9.90
C MET A 125 10.26 23.86 8.58
N PHE A 126 9.90 25.15 8.60
CA PHE A 126 9.58 25.87 7.36
C PHE A 126 10.74 25.88 6.37
N ARG A 127 11.97 26.10 6.84
CA ARG A 127 13.18 26.08 6.01
C ARG A 127 13.46 24.67 5.47
N ARG A 128 13.29 23.63 6.28
CA ARG A 128 13.37 22.22 5.84
C ARG A 128 12.36 21.94 4.72
N SER A 129 11.08 22.27 4.90
CA SER A 129 10.04 22.05 3.88
C SER A 129 10.24 22.85 2.59
N VAL A 130 10.84 24.05 2.65
CA VAL A 130 11.23 24.80 1.43
C VAL A 130 12.37 24.10 0.69
N ASN A 131 13.35 23.56 1.40
CA ASN A 131 14.44 22.79 0.81
C ASN A 131 13.94 21.45 0.23
N GLU A 132 13.04 20.76 0.93
CA GLU A 132 12.32 19.57 0.42
C GLU A 132 11.54 19.89 -0.86
N MET A 133 10.80 21.01 -0.89
CA MET A 133 10.09 21.48 -2.09
C MET A 133 11.03 21.73 -3.27
N VAL A 134 12.22 22.31 -3.04
CA VAL A 134 13.25 22.53 -4.07
C VAL A 134 13.78 21.20 -4.62
N VAL A 135 14.06 20.22 -3.76
CA VAL A 135 14.53 18.88 -4.15
C VAL A 135 13.45 18.08 -4.90
N VAL A 136 12.23 18.05 -4.36
CA VAL A 136 11.11 17.24 -4.87
C VAL A 136 10.55 17.77 -6.19
N ASN A 137 10.52 19.09 -6.38
CA ASN A 137 10.03 19.75 -7.61
C ASN A 137 11.17 20.22 -8.52
N GLU A 138 12.39 19.76 -8.25
CA GLU A 138 13.59 19.90 -9.10
C GLU A 138 14.10 21.34 -9.32
N LEU A 139 13.59 22.30 -8.55
CA LEU A 139 13.77 23.75 -8.73
C LEU A 139 15.25 24.21 -8.60
N PRO A 140 15.65 25.30 -9.28
CA PRO A 140 16.94 25.94 -9.04
C PRO A 140 17.10 26.46 -7.61
N PHE A 141 18.31 26.42 -7.04
CA PHE A 141 18.60 27.01 -5.72
C PHE A 141 18.38 28.53 -5.66
N SER A 142 18.39 29.20 -6.82
CA SER A 142 18.02 30.63 -6.95
C SER A 142 16.51 30.88 -6.76
N PHE A 143 15.66 29.85 -6.74
CA PHE A 143 14.22 29.98 -6.50
C PHE A 143 13.91 30.70 -5.19
N VAL A 144 14.60 30.36 -4.09
CA VAL A 144 14.39 31.00 -2.77
C VAL A 144 14.81 32.47 -2.73
N GLU A 145 15.57 32.92 -3.73
CA GLU A 145 15.96 34.33 -3.92
C GLU A 145 15.09 35.07 -4.94
N SER A 146 14.19 34.38 -5.63
CA SER A 146 13.35 34.98 -6.69
C SER A 146 12.35 36.00 -6.13
N GLU A 147 12.06 37.06 -6.91
CA GLU A 147 11.13 38.10 -6.48
C GLU A 147 9.72 37.55 -6.23
N GLY A 148 9.25 36.63 -7.09
CA GLY A 148 7.96 35.95 -6.92
C GLY A 148 7.86 35.18 -5.61
N TRP A 149 8.90 34.42 -5.23
CA TRP A 149 8.95 33.71 -3.95
C TRP A 149 9.02 34.67 -2.76
N LYS A 150 9.90 35.69 -2.83
CA LYS A 150 10.02 36.74 -1.80
C LYS A 150 8.68 37.42 -1.54
N ARG A 151 7.95 37.78 -2.60
CA ARG A 151 6.62 38.41 -2.52
C ARG A 151 5.55 37.45 -2.00
N PHE A 152 5.56 36.19 -2.42
CA PHE A 152 4.68 35.15 -1.89
C PHE A 152 4.84 35.00 -0.37
N CYS A 153 6.07 34.80 0.11
CA CYS A 153 6.32 34.68 1.55
C CYS A 153 5.99 35.97 2.31
N SER A 154 6.32 37.15 1.76
CA SER A 154 5.99 38.43 2.42
C SER A 154 4.47 38.63 2.60
N ASN A 155 3.67 38.14 1.65
CA ASN A 155 2.20 38.25 1.68
C ASN A 155 1.54 37.19 2.58
N VAL A 156 2.09 35.97 2.66
CA VAL A 156 1.45 34.82 3.31
C VAL A 156 2.04 34.51 4.69
N LEU A 157 3.31 34.80 4.91
CA LEU A 157 4.07 34.54 6.14
C LEU A 157 5.01 35.73 6.47
N PRO A 158 4.50 36.86 6.99
CA PRO A 158 5.30 38.05 7.30
C PRO A 158 6.46 37.83 8.29
N MET A 159 6.44 36.72 9.04
CA MET A 159 7.50 36.28 9.95
C MET A 159 8.71 35.64 9.24
N TYR A 160 8.60 35.29 7.96
CA TYR A 160 9.66 34.60 7.22
C TYR A 160 10.83 35.52 6.86
N LYS A 161 12.06 35.02 7.10
CA LYS A 161 13.30 35.61 6.57
C LYS A 161 13.82 34.78 5.41
N THR A 162 13.91 35.41 4.24
CA THR A 162 14.44 34.81 3.02
C THR A 162 15.89 34.39 3.20
N PHE A 163 16.23 33.15 2.86
CA PHE A 163 17.60 32.63 2.89
C PHE A 163 18.22 32.58 1.49
N SER A 164 19.55 32.46 1.43
CA SER A 164 20.30 32.48 0.16
C SER A 164 20.31 31.13 -0.55
N ARG A 165 20.63 31.13 -1.85
CA ARG A 165 20.88 29.91 -2.64
C ARG A 165 22.00 29.06 -2.04
N LYS A 166 23.03 29.69 -1.46
CA LYS A 166 24.13 29.00 -0.78
C LYS A 166 23.62 28.29 0.47
N THR A 167 22.83 28.99 1.29
CA THR A 167 22.14 28.42 2.45
C THR A 167 21.28 27.21 2.05
N CYS A 168 20.44 27.36 1.03
CA CYS A 168 19.63 26.27 0.46
C CYS A 168 20.47 25.05 0.07
N SER A 169 21.57 25.25 -0.68
CA SER A 169 22.46 24.15 -1.07
C SER A 169 23.18 23.48 0.11
N THR A 170 23.58 24.23 1.14
CA THR A 170 24.21 23.67 2.34
C THR A 170 23.20 22.86 3.16
N ASP A 171 21.98 23.35 3.32
CA ASP A 171 20.92 22.65 4.04
C ASP A 171 20.49 21.35 3.34
N ILE A 172 20.47 21.35 2.00
CA ILE A 172 20.14 20.15 1.20
C ILE A 172 21.25 19.10 1.29
N VAL A 173 22.53 19.52 1.39
CA VAL A 173 23.64 18.60 1.69
C VAL A 173 23.54 18.06 3.12
N ALA A 174 23.18 18.89 4.11
CA ALA A 174 22.95 18.43 5.48
C ALA A 174 21.81 17.40 5.56
N MET A 175 20.68 17.69 4.92
CA MET A 175 19.54 16.76 4.80
C MET A 175 19.95 15.44 4.12
N TYR A 176 20.75 15.48 3.05
CA TYR A 176 21.30 14.26 2.43
C TYR A 176 22.14 13.45 3.43
N LEU A 177 23.00 14.10 4.22
CA LEU A 177 23.85 13.41 5.19
C LEU A 177 23.04 12.84 6.37
N GLU A 178 22.03 13.56 6.86
CA GLU A 178 21.07 13.09 7.88
C GLU A 178 20.32 11.82 7.41
N GLU A 179 19.67 11.88 6.25
CA GLU A 179 18.89 10.77 5.70
C GLU A 179 19.82 9.58 5.30
N LYS A 180 21.03 9.86 4.81
CA LYS A 180 22.03 8.81 4.53
C LYS A 180 22.48 8.11 5.82
N ALA A 181 22.72 8.86 6.89
CA ALA A 181 23.11 8.28 8.18
C ALA A 181 22.00 7.40 8.76
N ALA A 182 20.74 7.84 8.70
CA ALA A 182 19.59 7.04 9.12
C ALA A 182 19.45 5.73 8.31
N LEU A 183 19.64 5.79 6.99
CA LEU A 183 19.60 4.59 6.13
C LEU A 183 20.81 3.66 6.35
N LYS A 184 22.02 4.17 6.63
CA LYS A 184 23.17 3.34 7.05
C LYS A 184 22.89 2.64 8.38
N GLN A 185 22.30 3.35 9.34
CA GLN A 185 21.91 2.76 10.63
C GLN A 185 20.91 1.63 10.42
N LEU A 186 19.91 1.81 9.55
CA LEU A 186 18.96 0.77 9.17
C LEU A 186 19.67 -0.49 8.63
N PHE A 187 20.58 -0.36 7.67
CA PHE A 187 21.34 -1.52 7.16
C PHE A 187 22.18 -2.21 8.25
N SER A 188 22.81 -1.43 9.14
CA SER A 188 23.63 -1.98 10.24
C SER A 188 22.82 -2.75 11.30
N VAL A 189 21.54 -2.41 11.48
CA VAL A 189 20.62 -3.04 12.45
C VAL A 189 19.88 -4.22 11.81
N GLU A 190 19.33 -4.05 10.60
CA GLU A 190 18.56 -5.12 9.94
C GLU A 190 19.45 -6.25 9.43
N LYS A 191 20.71 -5.98 9.03
CA LYS A 191 21.68 -6.93 8.45
C LYS A 191 21.12 -7.88 7.37
N GLN A 192 20.04 -7.47 6.72
CA GLN A 192 19.38 -8.20 5.65
C GLN A 192 20.21 -8.18 4.37
N ARG A 193 19.97 -9.17 3.51
CA ARG A 193 20.64 -9.28 2.23
C ARG A 193 20.00 -8.33 1.22
N VAL A 194 20.82 -7.66 0.42
CA VAL A 194 20.36 -6.65 -0.55
C VAL A 194 20.47 -7.20 -1.98
N SER A 195 19.43 -7.01 -2.77
CA SER A 195 19.49 -7.14 -4.23
C SER A 195 19.82 -5.79 -4.86
N LEU A 196 20.75 -5.73 -5.80
CA LEU A 196 21.17 -4.50 -6.47
C LEU A 196 20.61 -4.43 -7.89
N THR A 197 20.33 -3.22 -8.39
CA THR A 197 20.27 -2.93 -9.82
C THR A 197 21.32 -1.86 -10.14
N THR A 198 22.05 -2.03 -11.24
CA THR A 198 22.93 -0.97 -11.75
C THR A 198 22.74 -0.75 -13.24
N ASP A 199 22.90 0.51 -13.65
CA ASP A 199 22.80 0.99 -15.02
C ASP A 199 23.75 2.17 -15.21
N ILE A 200 24.17 2.43 -16.45
CA ILE A 200 25.18 3.46 -16.78
C ILE A 200 24.67 4.33 -17.93
N TRP A 201 24.68 5.65 -17.72
CA TRP A 201 24.22 6.64 -18.69
C TRP A 201 25.29 7.68 -19.02
N THR A 202 25.61 7.82 -20.31
CA THR A 202 26.42 8.94 -20.81
C THR A 202 25.55 10.18 -21.00
N CYS A 203 25.85 11.25 -20.26
CA CYS A 203 25.16 12.53 -20.39
C CYS A 203 25.50 13.21 -21.73
N PRO A 204 24.52 13.55 -22.59
CA PRO A 204 24.78 14.29 -23.83
C PRO A 204 25.37 15.69 -23.60
N THR A 205 24.93 16.39 -22.55
CA THR A 205 25.27 17.80 -22.27
C THR A 205 26.67 17.99 -21.66
N THR A 206 27.16 17.01 -20.90
CA THR A 206 28.45 17.09 -20.16
C THR A 206 29.46 16.02 -20.55
N SER A 207 29.06 15.02 -21.36
CA SER A 207 29.84 13.83 -21.72
C SER A 207 30.28 12.94 -20.54
N TYR A 208 29.86 13.22 -19.31
CA TYR A 208 30.11 12.34 -18.16
C TYR A 208 29.30 11.05 -18.23
N ASN A 209 29.93 9.93 -17.88
CA ASN A 209 29.27 8.64 -17.67
C ASN A 209 28.85 8.56 -16.20
N TYR A 210 27.55 8.50 -15.91
CA TYR A 210 27.03 8.31 -14.56
C TYR A 210 26.60 6.86 -14.36
N MET A 211 27.01 6.25 -13.25
CA MET A 211 26.60 4.91 -12.82
C MET A 211 25.65 5.02 -11.62
N VAL A 212 24.55 4.25 -11.64
CA VAL A 212 23.50 4.32 -10.62
C VAL A 212 23.24 2.97 -9.98
N ILE A 213 23.71 2.82 -8.75
CA ILE A 213 23.49 1.63 -7.92
C ILE A 213 22.25 1.87 -7.06
N THR A 214 21.25 1.02 -7.22
CA THR A 214 20.01 1.04 -6.43
C THR A 214 19.89 -0.26 -5.65
N GLY A 215 19.69 -0.18 -4.34
CA GLY A 215 19.45 -1.32 -3.46
C GLY A 215 17.96 -1.60 -3.27
N HIS A 216 17.61 -2.89 -3.21
CA HIS A 216 16.25 -3.42 -3.07
C HIS A 216 16.24 -4.56 -2.04
N TRP A 217 15.31 -4.51 -1.10
CA TRP A 217 15.11 -5.51 -0.04
C TRP A 217 13.64 -5.50 0.42
N ILE A 218 13.22 -6.45 1.23
CA ILE A 218 11.86 -6.49 1.81
C ILE A 218 11.98 -6.35 3.32
N SER A 219 11.49 -5.23 3.87
CA SER A 219 11.69 -4.87 5.28
C SER A 219 10.98 -5.81 6.26
N THR A 220 11.24 -5.61 7.55
CA THR A 220 10.58 -6.31 8.66
C THR A 220 9.04 -6.32 8.56
N GLU A 221 8.43 -5.26 8.03
CA GLU A 221 6.98 -5.10 7.83
C GLU A 221 6.46 -5.81 6.56
N TRP A 222 7.34 -6.46 5.80
CA TRP A 222 7.08 -7.01 4.46
C TRP A 222 6.73 -5.96 3.39
N GLU A 223 7.37 -4.79 3.44
CA GLU A 223 7.32 -3.82 2.35
C GLU A 223 8.57 -3.94 1.44
N LEU A 224 8.37 -3.96 0.12
CA LEU A 224 9.47 -3.83 -0.84
C LEU A 224 10.08 -2.42 -0.77
N GLN A 225 11.30 -2.33 -0.22
CA GLN A 225 12.09 -1.12 -0.22
C GLN A 225 12.96 -1.01 -1.48
N LYS A 226 13.12 0.22 -1.95
CA LYS A 226 14.02 0.63 -3.03
C LYS A 226 14.70 1.93 -2.60
N ARG A 227 16.04 2.01 -2.67
CA ARG A 227 16.81 3.25 -2.41
C ARG A 227 17.96 3.39 -3.41
N ASN A 228 18.14 4.58 -3.97
CA ASN A 228 19.34 4.90 -4.74
C ASN A 228 20.50 5.05 -3.73
N LEU A 229 21.54 4.25 -3.88
CA LEU A 229 22.69 4.19 -2.97
C LEU A 229 23.87 5.03 -3.49
N SER A 230 24.07 5.06 -4.81
CA SER A 230 25.16 5.77 -5.48
C SER A 230 24.68 6.38 -6.80
N PHE A 231 25.10 7.60 -7.10
CA PHE A 231 24.93 8.27 -8.40
C PHE A 231 26.26 8.96 -8.74
N LYS A 232 27.27 8.19 -9.16
CA LYS A 232 28.66 8.66 -9.31
C LYS A 232 29.11 8.69 -10.76
N VAL A 233 30.05 9.59 -11.07
CA VAL A 233 30.70 9.63 -12.40
C VAL A 233 31.79 8.57 -12.45
N ILE A 234 31.80 7.78 -13.53
CA ILE A 234 32.83 6.76 -13.80
C ILE A 234 33.72 7.19 -14.96
N THR A 235 35.01 6.82 -14.88
CA THR A 235 36.03 7.18 -15.87
C THR A 235 35.86 6.43 -17.18
N ASP A 236 35.50 5.15 -17.12
CA ASP A 236 35.23 4.31 -18.28
C ASP A 236 34.20 3.20 -17.94
N HIS A 237 33.78 2.47 -18.97
CA HIS A 237 32.79 1.40 -18.87
C HIS A 237 33.45 0.00 -18.68
N LYS A 238 34.69 -0.10 -18.19
CA LYS A 238 35.37 -1.41 -18.02
C LYS A 238 34.77 -2.18 -16.84
N GLY A 239 34.77 -3.50 -16.94
CA GLY A 239 34.24 -4.36 -15.88
C GLY A 239 34.94 -4.16 -14.54
N ASP A 240 36.25 -3.90 -14.54
CA ASP A 240 37.05 -3.67 -13.33
C ASP A 240 36.63 -2.37 -12.61
N THR A 241 36.38 -1.29 -13.38
CA THR A 241 35.88 0.00 -12.88
C THR A 241 34.47 -0.14 -12.29
N ILE A 242 33.60 -0.90 -12.97
CA ILE A 242 32.22 -1.18 -12.54
C ILE A 242 32.22 -2.02 -11.26
N ALA A 243 33.08 -3.05 -11.16
CA ALA A 243 33.24 -3.87 -9.97
C ALA A 243 33.72 -3.04 -8.78
N ALA A 244 34.76 -2.21 -8.96
CA ALA A 244 35.25 -1.30 -7.93
C ALA A 244 34.14 -0.37 -7.40
N GLN A 245 33.36 0.27 -8.28
CA GLN A 245 32.25 1.13 -7.86
C GLN A 245 31.11 0.39 -7.14
N LEU A 246 30.91 -0.90 -7.42
CA LEU A 246 29.99 -1.73 -6.63
C LEU A 246 30.56 -2.01 -5.23
N MET A 247 31.85 -2.36 -5.11
CA MET A 247 32.51 -2.59 -3.82
C MET A 247 32.55 -1.31 -2.96
N ASP A 248 32.99 -0.17 -3.52
CA ASP A 248 32.97 1.15 -2.88
C ASP A 248 31.58 1.52 -2.34
N CYS A 249 30.52 1.11 -3.05
CA CYS A 249 29.15 1.33 -2.62
C CYS A 249 28.74 0.43 -1.45
N LEU A 250 29.18 -0.84 -1.42
CA LEU A 250 28.93 -1.70 -0.26
C LEU A 250 29.65 -1.19 0.99
N ASP A 251 30.88 -0.69 0.85
CA ASP A 251 31.68 -0.15 1.96
C ASP A 251 31.14 1.17 2.50
N ASP A 252 30.78 2.12 1.62
CA ASP A 252 30.11 3.36 2.04
C ASP A 252 28.82 3.02 2.81
N TRP A 253 28.03 2.04 2.36
CA TRP A 253 26.73 1.73 2.96
C TRP A 253 26.73 0.69 4.09
N GLY A 254 27.86 0.04 4.38
CA GLY A 254 27.95 -1.01 5.40
C GLY A 254 27.19 -2.30 5.04
N ILE A 255 27.05 -2.60 3.74
CA ILE A 255 26.25 -3.74 3.25
C ILE A 255 27.15 -4.97 3.11
N GLU A 256 27.09 -5.85 4.11
CA GLU A 256 27.86 -7.10 4.18
C GLU A 256 27.36 -8.17 3.18
N LYS A 257 26.05 -8.19 2.86
CA LYS A 257 25.38 -9.34 2.25
C LYS A 257 24.63 -8.96 0.97
N VAL A 258 24.97 -9.61 -0.15
CA VAL A 258 24.32 -9.41 -1.46
C VAL A 258 23.66 -10.69 -1.94
N TYR A 259 22.49 -10.56 -2.59
CA TYR A 259 21.76 -11.72 -3.16
C TYR A 259 21.92 -11.82 -4.68
N ALA A 260 21.53 -10.76 -5.39
CA ALA A 260 21.56 -10.67 -6.85
C ALA A 260 21.95 -9.26 -7.29
N VAL A 261 22.58 -9.13 -8.45
CA VAL A 261 22.84 -7.86 -9.13
C VAL A 261 22.24 -7.92 -10.53
N THR A 262 21.28 -7.03 -10.80
CA THR A 262 20.63 -6.94 -12.12
C THR A 262 21.26 -5.83 -12.95
N VAL A 263 21.71 -6.20 -14.14
CA VAL A 263 22.45 -5.36 -15.09
C VAL A 263 21.82 -5.37 -16.48
N ASP A 264 22.17 -4.38 -17.29
CA ASP A 264 21.95 -4.41 -18.74
C ASP A 264 22.82 -5.50 -19.42
N ASN A 265 22.65 -5.73 -20.72
CA ASN A 265 23.32 -6.83 -21.43
C ASN A 265 24.62 -6.40 -22.15
N ALA A 266 25.29 -5.34 -21.68
CA ALA A 266 26.62 -4.98 -22.14
C ALA A 266 27.66 -6.03 -21.71
N ARG A 267 28.55 -6.42 -22.64
CA ARG A 267 29.60 -7.45 -22.42
C ARG A 267 30.53 -7.15 -21.24
N ASN A 268 30.70 -5.88 -20.90
CA ASN A 268 31.60 -5.47 -19.82
C ASN A 268 31.01 -5.83 -18.44
N ASN A 269 29.69 -5.97 -18.34
CA ASN A 269 29.00 -6.37 -17.11
C ASN A 269 29.24 -7.85 -16.78
N ASP A 270 29.41 -8.70 -17.81
CA ASP A 270 29.78 -10.11 -17.62
C ASP A 270 31.09 -10.22 -16.82
N LYS A 271 32.13 -9.48 -17.23
CA LYS A 271 33.40 -9.38 -16.49
C LYS A 271 33.22 -8.65 -15.15
N ALA A 272 32.44 -7.56 -15.10
CA ALA A 272 32.24 -6.79 -13.87
C ALA A 272 31.71 -7.66 -12.73
N LEU A 273 30.68 -8.47 -13.01
CA LEU A 273 30.05 -9.31 -12.00
C LEU A 273 30.89 -10.54 -11.66
N GLU A 274 31.77 -11.02 -12.55
CA GLU A 274 32.78 -12.03 -12.20
C GLU A 274 33.83 -11.48 -11.22
N VAL A 275 34.39 -10.29 -11.46
CA VAL A 275 35.35 -9.64 -10.56
C VAL A 275 34.70 -9.31 -9.21
N PHE A 276 33.51 -8.70 -9.23
CA PHE A 276 32.73 -8.35 -8.03
C PHE A 276 32.35 -9.60 -7.21
N LYS A 277 31.93 -10.69 -7.85
CA LYS A 277 31.65 -11.99 -7.20
C LYS A 277 32.89 -12.53 -6.48
N ASN A 278 34.05 -12.51 -7.14
CA ASN A 278 35.29 -12.98 -6.55
C ASN A 278 35.76 -12.09 -5.39
N GLN A 279 35.57 -10.77 -5.47
CA GLN A 279 35.85 -9.83 -4.37
C GLN A 279 34.91 -10.04 -3.17
N LEU A 280 33.62 -10.32 -3.40
CA LEU A 280 32.65 -10.62 -2.34
C LEU A 280 32.91 -11.96 -1.64
N ARG A 281 33.31 -13.01 -2.38
CA ARG A 281 33.70 -14.30 -1.79
C ARG A 281 34.80 -14.15 -0.73
N MET A 282 35.73 -13.22 -0.95
CA MET A 282 36.83 -12.95 -0.01
C MET A 282 36.42 -12.18 1.26
N ARG A 283 35.17 -11.68 1.36
CA ARG A 283 34.69 -10.97 2.57
C ARG A 283 34.14 -11.88 3.66
N GLY A 284 33.71 -13.09 3.32
CA GLY A 284 33.15 -14.05 4.26
C GLY A 284 32.05 -14.91 3.64
N VAL A 285 31.82 -16.08 4.22
CA VAL A 285 30.97 -17.16 3.65
C VAL A 285 29.50 -16.73 3.47
N ASP A 286 28.96 -15.89 4.36
CA ASP A 286 27.57 -15.39 4.29
C ASP A 286 27.41 -14.14 3.38
N SER A 287 28.49 -13.64 2.75
CA SER A 287 28.40 -12.46 1.86
C SER A 287 27.56 -12.73 0.61
N LEU A 288 27.53 -13.99 0.16
CA LEU A 288 26.86 -14.47 -1.05
C LEU A 288 26.15 -15.80 -0.79
N VAL A 289 24.96 -15.97 -1.35
CA VAL A 289 24.25 -17.26 -1.31
C VAL A 289 24.82 -18.22 -2.35
N ASN A 290 25.11 -19.46 -1.97
CA ASN A 290 25.66 -20.52 -2.82
C ASN A 290 26.86 -20.03 -3.67
N ASP A 291 27.87 -19.48 -2.99
CA ASP A 291 29.06 -18.82 -3.56
C ASP A 291 28.77 -17.79 -4.68
N GLY A 292 27.56 -17.24 -4.73
CA GLY A 292 27.10 -16.32 -5.75
C GLY A 292 26.91 -16.96 -7.13
N GLU A 293 26.58 -18.27 -7.23
CA GLU A 293 26.25 -18.95 -8.49
C GLU A 293 25.25 -18.13 -9.33
N PHE A 294 24.13 -17.75 -8.72
CA PHE A 294 23.02 -17.05 -9.36
C PHE A 294 23.08 -15.51 -9.25
N LEU A 295 24.22 -14.94 -8.81
CA LEU A 295 24.38 -13.50 -8.53
C LEU A 295 24.05 -12.61 -9.74
N HIS A 296 24.40 -13.04 -10.96
CA HIS A 296 24.17 -12.25 -12.18
C HIS A 296 22.73 -12.43 -12.68
N MET A 297 21.93 -11.38 -12.55
CA MET A 297 20.62 -11.25 -13.19
C MET A 297 20.71 -10.36 -14.42
N ARG A 298 20.20 -10.82 -15.56
CA ARG A 298 20.15 -10.02 -16.80
C ARG A 298 18.81 -9.28 -16.88
N CYS A 299 18.84 -7.98 -17.19
CA CYS A 299 17.65 -7.15 -17.26
C CYS A 299 16.64 -7.66 -18.32
N CYS A 300 15.46 -8.07 -17.86
CA CYS A 300 14.41 -8.63 -18.71
C CYS A 300 13.83 -7.60 -19.70
N ALA A 301 13.66 -6.34 -19.28
CA ALA A 301 13.23 -5.27 -20.19
C ALA A 301 14.25 -4.99 -21.31
N HIS A 302 15.55 -5.08 -21.01
CA HIS A 302 16.61 -4.92 -22.00
C HIS A 302 16.65 -6.13 -22.95
N ILE A 303 16.56 -7.36 -22.45
CA ILE A 303 16.46 -8.57 -23.29
C ILE A 303 15.25 -8.45 -24.24
N LEU A 304 14.09 -8.04 -23.72
CA LEU A 304 12.89 -7.83 -24.52
C LEU A 304 13.06 -6.75 -25.59
N ASN A 305 13.74 -5.64 -25.26
CA ASN A 305 14.10 -4.60 -26.24
C ASN A 305 15.04 -5.13 -27.33
N LEU A 306 15.99 -6.00 -26.97
CA LEU A 306 16.88 -6.66 -27.94
C LEU A 306 16.15 -7.68 -28.82
N ILE A 307 15.20 -8.45 -28.28
CA ILE A 307 14.38 -9.43 -29.02
C ILE A 307 13.53 -8.73 -30.07
N VAL A 308 12.65 -7.82 -29.64
CA VAL A 308 11.73 -7.14 -30.55
C VAL A 308 12.51 -6.22 -31.50
N GLY A 309 13.55 -5.53 -31.00
CA GLY A 309 14.47 -4.76 -31.83
C GLY A 309 15.15 -5.60 -32.92
N HIS A 310 15.48 -6.88 -32.67
CA HIS A 310 16.06 -7.75 -33.70
C HIS A 310 15.06 -8.10 -34.80
N GLY A 311 13.82 -8.45 -34.45
CA GLY A 311 12.76 -8.69 -35.43
C GLY A 311 12.30 -7.44 -36.19
N LEU A 312 12.49 -6.24 -35.61
CA LEU A 312 12.18 -4.96 -36.25
C LEU A 312 13.36 -4.32 -37.00
N LYS A 313 14.61 -4.79 -36.83
CA LYS A 313 15.80 -4.23 -37.53
C LYS A 313 15.66 -4.25 -39.05
N LYS A 314 15.03 -5.28 -39.60
CA LYS A 314 14.61 -5.35 -41.00
C LYS A 314 13.27 -4.62 -41.13
N ALA A 315 13.28 -3.32 -40.82
CA ALA A 315 12.06 -2.52 -40.69
C ALA A 315 11.27 -2.58 -42.00
N ASN A 316 10.12 -3.25 -41.96
CA ASN A 316 9.29 -3.46 -43.14
C ASN A 316 8.94 -2.08 -43.75
N ALA A 317 8.96 -1.97 -45.08
CA ALA A 317 8.60 -0.74 -45.80
C ALA A 317 7.27 -0.14 -45.30
N HIS A 318 6.32 -1.00 -44.91
CA HIS A 318 5.04 -0.65 -44.30
C HIS A 318 5.17 0.14 -42.98
N ILE A 319 6.15 -0.17 -42.15
CA ILE A 319 6.46 0.57 -40.91
C ILE A 319 7.06 1.93 -41.26
N VAL A 320 8.00 1.96 -42.22
CA VAL A 320 8.71 3.17 -42.64
C VAL A 320 7.75 4.17 -43.31
N ALA A 321 6.80 3.70 -44.12
CA ALA A 321 5.75 4.52 -44.71
C ALA A 321 4.93 5.26 -43.64
N ILE A 322 4.41 4.52 -42.65
CA ILE A 322 3.60 5.11 -41.56
C ILE A 322 4.48 6.02 -40.67
N MET A 323 5.72 5.65 -40.38
CA MET A 323 6.66 6.52 -39.66
C MET A 323 6.86 7.86 -40.40
N ASN A 324 7.05 7.82 -41.72
CA ASN A 324 7.23 9.02 -42.53
C ASN A 324 5.96 9.89 -42.59
N ALA A 325 4.78 9.27 -42.64
CA ALA A 325 3.49 9.98 -42.54
C ALA A 325 3.31 10.67 -41.17
N VAL A 326 3.68 9.99 -40.08
CA VAL A 326 3.64 10.57 -38.72
C VAL A 326 4.66 11.70 -38.58
N LYS A 327 5.88 11.54 -39.13
CA LYS A 327 6.89 12.61 -39.21
C LYS A 327 6.35 13.86 -39.92
N TYR A 328 5.71 13.72 -41.09
CA TYR A 328 5.08 14.84 -41.79
C TYR A 328 4.07 15.59 -40.89
N VAL A 329 3.10 14.86 -40.32
CA VAL A 329 2.05 15.43 -39.46
C VAL A 329 2.63 16.15 -38.23
N ARG A 330 3.76 15.67 -37.70
CA ARG A 330 4.45 16.25 -36.53
C ARG A 330 5.48 17.33 -36.86
N SER A 331 5.83 17.54 -38.13
CA SER A 331 6.93 18.43 -38.55
C SER A 331 6.65 19.94 -38.48
N SER A 332 5.39 20.36 -38.32
CA SER A 332 5.04 21.77 -38.02
C SER A 332 3.60 21.89 -37.51
N PHE A 333 3.32 22.96 -36.74
CA PHE A 333 1.96 23.32 -36.33
C PHE A 333 0.94 23.34 -37.50
N SER A 334 1.34 23.85 -38.67
CA SER A 334 0.44 23.93 -39.84
C SER A 334 0.05 22.55 -40.37
N ARG A 335 1.01 21.63 -40.52
CA ARG A 335 0.73 20.24 -40.95
C ARG A 335 -0.10 19.49 -39.90
N LEU A 336 0.16 19.73 -38.61
CA LEU A 336 -0.61 19.18 -37.49
C LEU A 336 -2.07 19.69 -37.47
N LYS A 337 -2.29 20.96 -37.80
CA LYS A 337 -3.63 21.59 -37.89
C LYS A 337 -4.43 21.08 -39.09
N THR A 338 -3.81 20.92 -40.26
CA THR A 338 -4.44 20.29 -41.43
C THR A 338 -4.88 18.86 -41.11
N PHE A 339 -4.02 18.07 -40.46
CA PHE A 339 -4.35 16.71 -40.05
C PHE A 339 -5.48 16.66 -39.00
N ALA A 340 -5.50 17.59 -38.03
CA ALA A 340 -6.59 17.70 -37.07
C ALA A 340 -7.96 17.95 -37.76
N LEU A 341 -8.00 18.78 -38.81
CA LEU A 341 -9.20 18.99 -39.61
C LEU A 341 -9.63 17.72 -40.38
N LYS A 342 -8.68 16.90 -40.87
CA LYS A 342 -9.01 15.58 -41.45
C LYS A 342 -9.56 14.60 -40.41
N CYS A 343 -9.12 14.66 -39.15
CA CYS A 343 -9.72 13.90 -38.05
C CYS A 343 -11.16 14.36 -37.75
N GLU A 344 -11.38 15.67 -37.57
CA GLU A 344 -12.69 16.24 -37.25
C GLU A 344 -13.75 15.96 -38.34
N THR A 345 -13.39 16.20 -39.61
CA THR A 345 -14.26 15.87 -40.77
C THR A 345 -14.48 14.36 -40.97
N SER A 346 -13.76 13.51 -40.24
CA SER A 346 -13.94 12.06 -40.20
C SER A 346 -14.61 11.57 -38.90
N LYS A 347 -15.03 12.49 -38.03
CA LYS A 347 -15.58 12.23 -36.69
C LYS A 347 -14.62 11.42 -35.78
N LEU A 348 -13.32 11.48 -36.04
CA LEU A 348 -12.30 10.81 -35.24
C LEU A 348 -11.76 11.73 -34.15
N ALA A 349 -11.70 11.25 -32.91
CA ALA A 349 -10.98 11.93 -31.84
C ALA A 349 -9.46 11.85 -32.12
N ARG A 350 -8.82 13.00 -32.42
CA ARG A 350 -7.40 13.09 -32.82
C ARG A 350 -6.41 12.43 -31.84
N GLY A 351 -6.79 12.29 -30.57
CA GLY A 351 -5.97 11.64 -29.53
C GLY A 351 -4.56 12.22 -29.40
N SER A 352 -3.62 11.37 -28.98
CA SER A 352 -2.18 11.65 -29.08
C SER A 352 -1.58 10.80 -30.21
N LEU A 353 -0.65 11.39 -30.96
CA LEU A 353 0.10 10.73 -32.02
C LEU A 353 1.60 10.87 -31.71
N PRO A 354 2.21 9.90 -31.01
CA PRO A 354 3.62 9.97 -30.64
C PRO A 354 4.53 9.73 -31.84
N LEU A 355 5.73 10.31 -31.80
CA LEU A 355 6.82 9.98 -32.73
C LEU A 355 7.49 8.66 -32.34
N ASP A 356 8.06 7.98 -33.33
CA ASP A 356 8.99 6.87 -33.10
C ASP A 356 10.32 7.37 -32.52
N VAL A 357 10.92 6.56 -31.65
CA VAL A 357 12.24 6.76 -31.05
C VAL A 357 13.01 5.46 -31.20
N SER A 358 13.86 5.39 -32.22
CA SER A 358 14.52 4.17 -32.73
C SER A 358 15.34 3.37 -31.69
N THR A 359 15.68 3.94 -30.54
CA THR A 359 16.36 3.25 -29.43
C THR A 359 15.44 2.38 -28.57
N ARG A 360 14.12 2.57 -28.62
CA ARG A 360 13.12 1.87 -27.79
C ARG A 360 11.88 1.50 -28.61
N TRP A 361 11.75 0.23 -28.98
CA TRP A 361 10.66 -0.28 -29.84
C TRP A 361 9.24 -0.01 -29.27
N ASN A 362 9.13 0.18 -27.96
CA ASN A 362 7.90 0.59 -27.25
C ASN A 362 7.27 1.83 -27.90
N SER A 363 8.09 2.76 -28.37
CA SER A 363 7.66 3.99 -29.06
C SER A 363 7.08 3.67 -30.44
N THR A 364 7.74 2.80 -31.22
CA THR A 364 7.27 2.26 -32.50
C THR A 364 5.90 1.62 -32.35
N TYR A 365 5.72 0.78 -31.32
CA TYR A 365 4.42 0.17 -31.02
C TYR A 365 3.33 1.21 -30.73
N LEU A 366 3.62 2.20 -29.88
CA LEU A 366 2.68 3.26 -29.54
C LEU A 366 2.36 4.17 -30.73
N MET A 367 3.33 4.48 -31.59
CA MET A 367 3.13 5.20 -32.84
C MET A 367 2.19 4.42 -33.76
N LEU A 368 2.52 3.18 -34.11
CA LEU A 368 1.74 2.36 -35.05
C LEU A 368 0.32 2.10 -34.51
N SER A 369 0.19 1.80 -33.22
CA SER A 369 -1.09 1.60 -32.52
C SER A 369 -1.96 2.86 -32.46
N SER A 370 -1.36 4.04 -32.48
CA SER A 370 -2.07 5.33 -32.55
C SER A 370 -2.41 5.72 -33.99
N ALA A 371 -1.47 5.55 -34.92
CA ALA A 371 -1.68 5.82 -36.34
C ALA A 371 -2.79 4.95 -36.94
N LEU A 372 -2.88 3.67 -36.59
CA LEU A 372 -3.97 2.76 -37.00
C LEU A 372 -5.37 3.29 -36.62
N LYS A 373 -5.52 3.94 -35.46
CA LYS A 373 -6.79 4.55 -35.03
C LYS A 373 -7.16 5.81 -35.85
N LEU A 374 -6.16 6.41 -36.49
CA LEU A 374 -6.27 7.64 -37.28
C LEU A 374 -6.11 7.38 -38.78
N ARG A 375 -6.10 6.10 -39.21
CA ARG A 375 -5.91 5.65 -40.61
C ARG A 375 -6.74 6.47 -41.61
N VAL A 376 -8.04 6.64 -41.36
CA VAL A 376 -8.96 7.37 -42.26
C VAL A 376 -8.56 8.85 -42.41
N ALA A 377 -7.94 9.46 -41.40
CA ALA A 377 -7.40 10.81 -41.51
C ALA A 377 -6.15 10.85 -42.41
N PHE A 378 -5.28 9.84 -42.36
CA PHE A 378 -4.13 9.71 -43.28
C PHE A 378 -4.57 9.41 -44.72
N GLU A 379 -5.55 8.53 -44.93
CA GLU A 379 -6.14 8.25 -46.25
C GLU A 379 -6.77 9.53 -46.86
N LYS A 380 -7.34 10.42 -46.02
CA LYS A 380 -7.76 11.76 -46.45
C LYS A 380 -6.61 12.75 -46.68
N MET A 381 -5.47 12.62 -46.01
CA MET A 381 -4.29 13.44 -46.38
C MET A 381 -3.78 13.05 -47.77
N GLU A 382 -3.75 11.74 -48.07
CA GLU A 382 -3.39 11.23 -49.40
C GLU A 382 -4.36 11.68 -50.50
N ALA A 383 -5.67 11.65 -50.23
CA ALA A 383 -6.69 12.03 -51.20
C ALA A 383 -6.89 13.56 -51.34
N GLU A 384 -6.57 14.37 -50.33
CA GLU A 384 -7.00 15.78 -50.25
C GLU A 384 -5.88 16.80 -49.90
N ASP A 385 -4.64 16.39 -49.57
CA ASP A 385 -3.50 17.31 -49.30
C ASP A 385 -2.33 17.03 -50.26
N LYS A 386 -2.18 17.89 -51.28
CA LYS A 386 -1.07 17.77 -52.24
C LYS A 386 0.30 17.87 -51.55
N LEU A 387 0.45 18.69 -50.50
CA LEU A 387 1.75 18.87 -49.82
C LEU A 387 2.17 17.61 -49.05
N TYR A 388 1.20 16.79 -48.62
CA TYR A 388 1.46 15.48 -48.02
C TYR A 388 1.96 14.49 -49.07
N CYS A 389 1.37 14.48 -50.26
CA CYS A 389 1.81 13.62 -51.36
C CYS A 389 3.16 14.06 -51.96
N ASP A 390 3.37 15.36 -52.16
CA ASP A 390 4.63 15.93 -52.66
C ASP A 390 5.81 15.58 -51.71
N TYR A 391 5.58 15.55 -50.38
CA TYR A 391 6.61 15.14 -49.40
C TYR A 391 7.15 13.71 -49.63
N PHE A 392 6.33 12.76 -50.10
CA PHE A 392 6.83 11.42 -50.43
C PHE A 392 7.55 11.36 -51.80
N LEU A 393 7.62 12.48 -52.53
CA LEU A 393 8.48 12.63 -53.71
C LEU A 393 9.85 13.24 -53.36
N GLU A 394 10.04 13.75 -52.15
CA GLU A 394 11.34 14.20 -51.64
C GLU A 394 12.34 13.04 -51.51
N GLU A 395 13.62 13.34 -51.73
CA GLU A 395 14.74 12.45 -51.42
C GLU A 395 15.40 12.84 -50.10
N GLU A 396 15.66 11.85 -49.25
CA GLU A 396 16.47 11.96 -48.03
C GLU A 396 17.71 11.08 -48.26
N ASP A 397 18.92 11.63 -48.12
CA ASP A 397 20.20 10.96 -48.42
C ASP A 397 20.28 10.30 -49.82
N LYS A 398 19.66 10.93 -50.83
CA LYS A 398 19.51 10.43 -52.22
C LYS A 398 18.63 9.17 -52.35
N ILE A 399 17.76 8.93 -51.38
CA ILE A 399 16.77 7.86 -51.38
C ILE A 399 15.39 8.48 -51.25
N LYS A 400 14.50 8.18 -52.22
CA LYS A 400 13.10 8.63 -52.16
C LYS A 400 12.43 8.13 -50.88
N ARG A 401 11.72 9.02 -50.16
CA ARG A 401 10.97 8.65 -48.95
C ARG A 401 9.96 7.54 -49.24
N VAL A 402 9.95 6.48 -48.42
CA VAL A 402 8.94 5.42 -48.49
C VAL A 402 7.58 5.96 -48.04
N GLY A 403 6.54 5.76 -48.87
CA GLY A 403 5.15 6.18 -48.66
C GLY A 403 4.55 6.84 -49.91
N PRO A 404 3.32 7.41 -49.83
CA PRO A 404 2.41 7.41 -48.67
C PRO A 404 1.94 5.98 -48.28
N PRO A 405 1.37 5.78 -47.08
CA PRO A 405 1.01 4.44 -46.60
C PRO A 405 -0.30 3.96 -47.24
N THR A 406 -0.20 2.95 -48.10
CA THR A 406 -1.31 2.34 -48.84
C THR A 406 -2.15 1.42 -47.95
N SER A 407 -3.28 0.96 -48.47
CA SER A 407 -4.15 -0.04 -47.82
C SER A 407 -3.42 -1.32 -47.38
N ILE A 408 -2.39 -1.73 -48.12
CA ILE A 408 -1.56 -2.91 -47.82
C ILE A 408 -0.65 -2.64 -46.61
N ASP A 409 -0.02 -1.46 -46.57
CA ASP A 409 0.83 -1.04 -45.45
C ASP A 409 0.03 -1.03 -44.14
N TRP A 410 -1.19 -0.47 -44.16
CA TRP A 410 -2.09 -0.45 -43.02
C TRP A 410 -2.53 -1.85 -42.57
N GLU A 411 -2.82 -2.78 -43.50
CA GLU A 411 -3.23 -4.14 -43.13
C GLU A 411 -2.07 -4.94 -42.50
N LYS A 412 -0.89 -4.89 -43.13
CA LYS A 412 0.32 -5.55 -42.62
C LYS A 412 0.73 -5.00 -41.25
N VAL A 413 0.66 -3.68 -41.06
CA VAL A 413 0.91 -3.06 -39.75
C VAL A 413 -0.17 -3.39 -38.72
N ALA A 414 -1.45 -3.54 -39.10
CA ALA A 414 -2.49 -4.02 -38.18
C ALA A 414 -2.22 -5.44 -37.68
N ARG A 415 -1.76 -6.34 -38.57
CA ARG A 415 -1.32 -7.71 -38.23
C ARG A 415 -0.10 -7.67 -37.28
N LEU A 416 0.90 -6.85 -37.58
CA LEU A 416 2.10 -6.68 -36.75
C LEU A 416 1.80 -6.09 -35.36
N VAL A 417 0.97 -5.05 -35.25
CA VAL A 417 0.57 -4.45 -33.98
C VAL A 417 -0.24 -5.44 -33.12
N LYS A 418 -0.99 -6.37 -33.72
CA LYS A 418 -1.64 -7.46 -32.99
C LYS A 418 -0.63 -8.46 -32.39
N PHE A 419 0.51 -8.70 -33.05
CA PHE A 419 1.60 -9.55 -32.56
C PHE A 419 2.44 -8.84 -31.49
N LEU A 420 2.92 -7.62 -31.76
CA LEU A 420 3.71 -6.79 -30.83
C LEU A 420 2.98 -6.48 -29.51
N LYS A 421 1.64 -6.57 -29.48
CA LYS A 421 0.81 -6.33 -28.28
C LYS A 421 1.13 -7.28 -27.11
N VAL A 422 1.63 -8.49 -27.36
CA VAL A 422 2.04 -9.43 -26.29
C VAL A 422 3.25 -8.83 -25.57
N PHE A 423 4.36 -8.68 -26.27
CA PHE A 423 5.60 -8.06 -25.78
C PHE A 423 5.37 -6.70 -25.10
N TYR A 424 4.38 -5.90 -25.55
CA TYR A 424 4.09 -4.60 -24.93
C TYR A 424 3.50 -4.74 -23.52
N LYS A 425 2.65 -5.75 -23.27
CA LYS A 425 2.19 -6.08 -21.91
C LYS A 425 3.36 -6.50 -21.03
N CYS A 426 4.17 -7.44 -21.51
CA CYS A 426 5.33 -7.96 -20.79
C CYS A 426 6.31 -6.83 -20.43
N THR A 427 6.49 -5.86 -21.34
CA THR A 427 7.31 -4.67 -21.10
C THR A 427 6.79 -3.82 -19.95
N LEU A 428 5.47 -3.62 -19.82
CA LEU A 428 4.89 -2.86 -18.71
C LEU A 428 5.14 -3.54 -17.36
N ILE A 429 5.12 -4.88 -17.32
CA ILE A 429 5.39 -5.68 -16.12
C ILE A 429 6.90 -5.67 -15.78
N PHE A 430 7.78 -5.89 -16.77
CA PHE A 430 9.23 -5.80 -16.57
C PHE A 430 9.71 -4.37 -16.24
N SER A 431 8.93 -3.34 -16.58
CA SER A 431 9.25 -1.93 -16.27
C SER A 431 8.72 -1.46 -14.90
N ALA A 432 7.96 -2.30 -14.19
CA ALA A 432 7.55 -1.99 -12.83
C ALA A 432 8.77 -2.01 -11.88
N SER A 433 8.85 -1.04 -10.98
CA SER A 433 9.95 -0.95 -9.98
C SER A 433 9.48 -0.33 -8.66
N LYS A 434 8.25 -0.68 -8.27
CA LYS A 434 7.53 -0.23 -7.06
C LYS A 434 6.70 -1.36 -6.42
N THR A 435 6.79 -2.56 -6.97
CA THR A 435 6.01 -3.76 -6.67
C THR A 435 6.91 -4.97 -6.91
N VAL A 436 6.61 -6.11 -6.29
CA VAL A 436 7.34 -7.35 -6.57
C VAL A 436 7.16 -7.72 -8.04
N THR A 437 8.27 -7.83 -8.79
CA THR A 437 8.26 -8.23 -10.20
C THR A 437 8.74 -9.65 -10.43
N SER A 438 9.68 -10.15 -9.63
CA SER A 438 10.39 -11.41 -9.91
C SER A 438 9.44 -12.59 -10.07
N CYS A 439 8.43 -12.73 -9.21
CA CYS A 439 7.44 -13.80 -9.27
C CYS A 439 6.52 -13.77 -10.50
N LEU A 440 6.39 -12.61 -11.16
CA LEU A 440 5.60 -12.46 -12.38
C LEU A 440 6.42 -12.76 -13.65
N CYS A 441 7.74 -12.59 -13.59
CA CYS A 441 8.55 -12.50 -14.81
C CYS A 441 8.61 -13.79 -15.62
N TYR A 442 8.65 -14.96 -14.97
CA TYR A 442 8.65 -16.22 -15.71
C TYR A 442 7.38 -16.43 -16.53
N SER A 443 6.21 -16.03 -16.01
CA SER A 443 4.94 -16.17 -16.75
C SER A 443 4.90 -15.31 -18.01
N GLU A 444 5.47 -14.11 -17.99
CA GLU A 444 5.56 -13.23 -19.16
C GLU A 444 6.57 -13.75 -20.19
N ILE A 445 7.69 -14.35 -19.75
CA ILE A 445 8.67 -15.00 -20.65
C ILE A 445 8.02 -16.18 -21.39
N VAL A 446 7.26 -17.03 -20.68
CA VAL A 446 6.51 -18.16 -21.26
C VAL A 446 5.45 -17.69 -22.25
N ASP A 447 4.77 -16.56 -21.98
CA ASP A 447 3.75 -16.01 -22.89
C ASP A 447 4.39 -15.39 -24.17
N ILE A 448 5.57 -14.78 -24.05
CA ILE A 448 6.39 -14.37 -25.20
C ILE A 448 6.79 -15.59 -26.02
N GLU A 449 7.36 -16.64 -25.41
CA GLU A 449 7.84 -17.82 -26.12
C GLU A 449 6.71 -18.55 -26.86
N ARG A 450 5.58 -18.78 -26.18
CA ARG A 450 4.38 -19.36 -26.79
C ARG A 450 3.87 -18.51 -27.95
N SER A 451 3.91 -17.18 -27.83
CA SER A 451 3.56 -16.27 -28.93
C SER A 451 4.57 -16.33 -30.09
N LEU A 452 5.85 -16.57 -29.83
CA LEU A 452 6.87 -16.77 -30.86
C LEU A 452 6.68 -18.12 -31.56
N ILE A 453 6.60 -19.23 -30.83
CA ILE A 453 6.35 -20.59 -31.36
C ILE A 453 5.10 -20.59 -32.28
N THR A 454 4.01 -19.99 -31.83
CA THR A 454 2.76 -19.87 -32.60
C THR A 454 2.94 -19.09 -33.91
N LYS A 455 3.93 -18.17 -33.97
CA LYS A 455 4.19 -17.33 -35.15
C LYS A 455 5.30 -17.85 -36.07
N CYS A 456 6.26 -18.61 -35.55
CA CYS A 456 7.19 -19.41 -36.37
C CYS A 456 6.43 -20.39 -37.29
N SER A 457 5.26 -20.87 -36.86
CA SER A 457 4.36 -21.74 -37.63
C SER A 457 3.27 -20.99 -38.42
N SER A 458 3.41 -19.67 -38.64
CA SER A 458 2.40 -18.86 -39.34
C SER A 458 2.50 -18.97 -40.86
N THR A 459 1.37 -18.93 -41.56
CA THR A 459 1.27 -18.97 -43.04
C THR A 459 1.67 -17.66 -43.74
N ASP A 460 1.83 -16.57 -42.99
CA ASP A 460 2.38 -15.29 -43.48
C ASP A 460 3.89 -15.31 -43.28
N GLU A 461 4.62 -15.70 -44.34
CA GLU A 461 6.09 -15.88 -44.34
C GLU A 461 6.87 -14.68 -43.79
N GLU A 462 6.31 -13.47 -43.89
CA GLU A 462 6.91 -12.26 -43.35
C GLU A 462 6.79 -12.18 -41.82
N THR A 463 5.59 -12.40 -41.26
CA THR A 463 5.39 -12.53 -39.81
C THR A 463 6.20 -13.70 -39.25
N LYS A 464 6.28 -14.82 -39.99
CA LYS A 464 7.06 -16.01 -39.65
C LYS A 464 8.56 -15.73 -39.63
N LYS A 465 9.10 -15.03 -40.62
CA LYS A 465 10.49 -14.57 -40.65
C LYS A 465 10.81 -13.63 -39.49
N GLN A 466 9.92 -12.68 -39.17
CA GLN A 466 10.06 -11.81 -38.00
C GLN A 466 10.01 -12.60 -36.68
N ALA A 467 9.13 -13.59 -36.56
CA ALA A 467 9.06 -14.46 -35.38
C ALA A 467 10.31 -15.32 -35.20
N ASN A 468 10.90 -15.84 -36.29
CA ASN A 468 12.18 -16.54 -36.25
C ASN A 468 13.33 -15.59 -35.87
N ASP A 469 13.44 -14.41 -36.50
CA ASP A 469 14.42 -13.38 -36.14
C ASP A 469 14.32 -12.97 -34.65
N MET A 470 13.11 -12.93 -34.08
CA MET A 470 12.88 -12.70 -32.65
C MET A 470 13.22 -13.93 -31.80
N ARG A 471 12.93 -15.15 -32.27
CA ARG A 471 13.17 -16.41 -31.54
C ARG A 471 14.66 -16.74 -31.42
N ASP A 472 15.44 -16.61 -32.50
CA ASP A 472 16.91 -16.74 -32.47
C ASP A 472 17.53 -15.82 -31.40
N LYS A 473 16.86 -14.69 -31.14
CA LYS A 473 17.24 -13.70 -30.13
C LYS A 473 16.65 -13.97 -28.74
N PHE A 474 15.53 -14.69 -28.63
CA PHE A 474 14.94 -15.18 -27.38
C PHE A 474 15.78 -16.32 -26.80
N ASP A 475 15.98 -17.38 -27.58
CA ASP A 475 16.61 -18.64 -27.15
C ASP A 475 18.03 -18.38 -26.60
N LYS A 476 18.74 -17.37 -27.15
CA LYS A 476 20.04 -16.89 -26.68
C LYS A 476 20.08 -16.41 -25.21
N TYR A 477 18.98 -15.88 -24.65
CA TYR A 477 18.96 -15.34 -23.28
C TYR A 477 17.95 -16.05 -22.36
N TRP A 478 16.93 -16.69 -22.94
CA TRP A 478 15.81 -17.26 -22.21
C TRP A 478 15.52 -18.73 -22.54
N ASP A 479 16.40 -19.45 -23.26
CA ASP A 479 16.37 -20.91 -23.19
C ASP A 479 16.54 -21.37 -21.73
N GLY A 480 15.48 -21.99 -21.21
CA GLY A 480 15.43 -22.51 -19.85
C GLY A 480 16.37 -23.69 -19.58
N LEU A 481 16.91 -24.33 -20.62
CA LEU A 481 17.84 -25.46 -20.48
C LEU A 481 19.32 -25.05 -20.39
N SER A 482 19.67 -23.78 -20.69
CA SER A 482 21.08 -23.35 -20.75
C SER A 482 21.37 -21.88 -20.36
N ASN A 483 20.49 -20.92 -20.63
CA ASN A 483 20.83 -19.49 -20.58
C ASN A 483 20.08 -18.67 -19.52
N MET A 484 18.88 -19.12 -19.09
CA MET A 484 18.08 -18.40 -18.10
C MET A 484 18.56 -18.67 -16.67
N ASN A 485 18.72 -17.62 -15.86
CA ASN A 485 19.03 -17.75 -14.43
C ASN A 485 17.84 -18.43 -13.69
N PRO A 486 18.05 -19.56 -12.97
CA PRO A 486 16.98 -20.29 -12.30
C PRO A 486 16.14 -19.46 -11.32
N LEU A 487 16.70 -18.41 -10.71
CA LEU A 487 15.96 -17.53 -9.78
C LEU A 487 14.72 -16.88 -10.40
N VAL A 488 14.69 -16.70 -11.74
CA VAL A 488 13.49 -16.23 -12.46
C VAL A 488 12.33 -17.22 -12.30
N ILE A 489 12.60 -18.52 -12.38
CA ILE A 489 11.59 -19.57 -12.17
C ILE A 489 11.29 -19.71 -10.69
N VAL A 490 12.30 -19.76 -9.82
CA VAL A 490 12.14 -19.93 -8.37
C VAL A 490 11.27 -18.83 -7.78
N ALA A 491 11.49 -17.56 -8.14
CA ALA A 491 10.63 -16.46 -7.69
C ALA A 491 9.15 -16.68 -8.04
N SER A 492 8.84 -17.30 -9.19
CA SER A 492 7.46 -17.62 -9.59
C SER A 492 6.86 -18.78 -8.78
N VAL A 493 7.68 -19.69 -8.25
CA VAL A 493 7.28 -20.76 -7.31
C VAL A 493 7.00 -20.20 -5.91
N PHE A 494 7.66 -19.10 -5.53
CA PHE A 494 7.40 -18.35 -4.30
C PHE A 494 6.15 -17.45 -4.35
N ASP A 495 5.36 -17.47 -5.44
CA ASP A 495 3.96 -17.06 -5.42
C ASP A 495 3.08 -18.25 -4.94
N PRO A 496 2.37 -18.12 -3.81
CA PRO A 496 1.53 -19.19 -3.24
C PRO A 496 0.42 -19.71 -4.17
N ARG A 497 0.01 -18.92 -5.17
CA ARG A 497 -1.00 -19.30 -6.18
C ARG A 497 -0.41 -20.12 -7.33
N ASN A 498 0.91 -20.16 -7.43
CA ASN A 498 1.65 -20.82 -8.49
C ASN A 498 2.25 -22.14 -7.97
N LYS A 499 3.16 -22.03 -7.00
CA LYS A 499 4.04 -23.11 -6.51
C LYS A 499 4.74 -23.85 -7.67
N MET A 500 5.38 -24.99 -7.38
CA MET A 500 6.07 -25.76 -8.43
C MET A 500 5.10 -26.21 -9.54
N LYS A 501 3.82 -26.47 -9.19
CA LYS A 501 2.76 -26.87 -10.14
C LYS A 501 2.62 -25.91 -11.33
N PHE A 502 2.74 -24.60 -11.12
CA PHE A 502 2.70 -23.63 -12.22
C PHE A 502 3.96 -23.71 -13.11
N ALA A 503 5.13 -23.88 -12.50
CA ALA A 503 6.39 -24.05 -13.25
C ALA A 503 6.35 -25.33 -14.11
N SER A 504 5.92 -26.47 -13.54
CA SER A 504 5.70 -27.73 -14.28
C SER A 504 4.75 -27.55 -15.47
N LEU A 505 3.63 -26.83 -15.28
CA LEU A 505 2.69 -26.53 -16.35
C LEU A 505 3.30 -25.63 -17.44
N CYS A 506 4.21 -24.72 -17.10
CA CYS A 506 4.94 -23.95 -18.10
C CYS A 506 5.91 -24.83 -18.90
N PHE A 507 6.66 -25.71 -18.23
CA PHE A 507 7.58 -26.65 -18.91
C PHE A 507 6.84 -27.55 -19.90
N ASP A 508 5.70 -28.12 -19.48
CA ASP A 508 4.85 -28.96 -20.32
C ASP A 508 4.17 -28.20 -21.49
N GLN A 509 4.00 -26.88 -21.38
CA GLN A 509 3.47 -26.03 -22.46
C GLN A 509 4.55 -25.62 -23.49
N LEU A 510 5.81 -25.52 -23.07
CA LEU A 510 6.93 -25.13 -23.93
C LEU A 510 7.57 -26.33 -24.63
N TYR A 511 7.95 -27.35 -23.86
CA TYR A 511 8.69 -28.53 -24.33
C TYR A 511 7.79 -29.75 -24.59
N GLY A 512 6.47 -29.59 -24.46
CA GLY A 512 5.50 -30.69 -24.51
C GLY A 512 5.41 -31.46 -23.18
N LYS A 513 4.24 -32.05 -22.93
CA LYS A 513 3.98 -32.76 -21.68
C LYS A 513 4.88 -33.98 -21.53
N ASP A 514 5.41 -34.19 -20.32
CA ASP A 514 6.14 -35.41 -19.93
C ASP A 514 7.47 -35.67 -20.69
N THR A 515 7.98 -34.71 -21.45
CA THR A 515 9.25 -34.84 -22.21
C THR A 515 10.50 -34.84 -21.31
N ILE A 516 11.63 -35.24 -21.88
CA ILE A 516 12.91 -35.32 -21.18
C ILE A 516 13.35 -33.92 -20.73
N GLU A 517 13.11 -32.93 -21.58
CA GLU A 517 13.37 -31.51 -21.39
C GLU A 517 12.53 -30.94 -20.23
N SER A 518 11.21 -31.18 -20.24
CA SER A 518 10.30 -30.79 -19.14
C SER A 518 10.74 -31.39 -17.80
N LYS A 519 11.08 -32.69 -17.79
CA LYS A 519 11.55 -33.41 -16.59
C LYS A 519 12.93 -32.95 -16.11
N LYS A 520 13.87 -32.69 -17.02
CA LYS A 520 15.21 -32.14 -16.71
C LYS A 520 15.09 -30.76 -16.07
N LEU A 521 14.25 -29.88 -16.62
CA LEU A 521 14.05 -28.53 -16.10
C LEU A 521 13.35 -28.55 -14.73
N HIS A 522 12.38 -29.44 -14.54
CA HIS A 522 11.77 -29.67 -13.22
C HIS A 522 12.78 -30.15 -12.18
N ALA A 523 13.61 -31.15 -12.51
CA ALA A 523 14.62 -31.66 -11.58
C ALA A 523 15.68 -30.60 -11.24
N SER A 524 16.12 -29.81 -12.23
CA SER A 524 17.07 -28.71 -12.04
C SER A 524 16.51 -27.63 -11.10
N VAL A 525 15.29 -27.13 -11.34
CA VAL A 525 14.67 -26.10 -10.49
C VAL A 525 14.39 -26.62 -9.07
N SER A 526 13.98 -27.89 -8.92
CA SER A 526 13.86 -28.52 -7.60
C SER A 526 15.19 -28.57 -6.86
N SER A 527 16.26 -29.04 -7.50
CA SER A 527 17.60 -29.12 -6.91
C SER A 527 18.16 -27.75 -6.51
N VAL A 528 17.92 -26.70 -7.31
CA VAL A 528 18.29 -25.33 -6.96
C VAL A 528 17.51 -24.83 -5.74
N MET A 529 16.21 -25.12 -5.63
CA MET A 529 15.43 -24.73 -4.44
C MET A 529 15.87 -25.46 -3.18
N GLU A 530 16.22 -26.76 -3.26
CA GLU A 530 16.75 -27.52 -2.13
C GLU A 530 18.12 -26.98 -1.71
N THR A 531 19.06 -26.79 -2.65
CA THR A 531 20.40 -26.22 -2.38
C THR A 531 20.33 -24.84 -1.73
N LEU A 532 19.42 -23.98 -2.20
CA LEU A 532 19.21 -22.66 -1.61
C LEU A 532 18.57 -22.75 -0.22
N TYR A 533 17.56 -23.61 -0.03
CA TYR A 533 16.92 -23.82 1.27
C TYR A 533 17.90 -24.34 2.33
N ASP A 534 18.79 -25.26 1.95
CA ASP A 534 19.82 -25.79 2.84
C ASP A 534 20.79 -24.68 3.28
N HIS A 535 21.20 -23.78 2.38
CA HIS A 535 22.04 -22.62 2.74
C HIS A 535 21.38 -21.68 3.78
N TYR A 536 20.06 -21.46 3.72
CA TYR A 536 19.37 -20.70 4.78
C TYR A 536 19.19 -21.53 6.06
N SER A 537 19.07 -22.86 5.96
CA SER A 537 18.90 -23.79 7.10
C SER A 537 20.18 -23.98 7.91
N PHE A 538 21.36 -23.95 7.27
CA PHE A 538 22.66 -24.20 7.89
C PHE A 538 23.36 -22.93 8.42
N LYS A 539 22.62 -21.83 8.66
CA LYS A 539 23.18 -20.65 9.34
C LYS A 539 23.70 -21.05 10.74
N PRO A 540 25.01 -20.92 11.03
CA PRO A 540 25.49 -21.12 12.38
C PRO A 540 24.89 -20.02 13.27
N THR A 541 24.26 -20.42 14.38
CA THR A 541 24.04 -19.51 15.49
C THR A 541 25.39 -19.00 15.97
N ASN A 542 25.51 -17.71 16.25
CA ASN A 542 26.70 -17.14 16.88
C ASN A 542 26.86 -17.68 18.32
N SER A 543 27.46 -18.86 18.46
CA SER A 543 28.23 -19.20 19.65
C SER A 543 29.43 -18.26 19.69
N GLU A 544 29.50 -17.41 20.70
CA GLU A 544 30.70 -16.60 20.94
C GLU A 544 31.86 -17.53 21.24
N ASN A 545 32.99 -17.35 20.53
CA ASN A 545 34.20 -18.12 20.78
C ASN A 545 34.77 -17.70 22.15
N ASN A 546 34.62 -18.56 23.16
CA ASN A 546 35.54 -18.62 24.29
C ASN A 546 36.37 -19.89 24.12
N GLU A 547 37.69 -19.73 24.05
CA GLU A 547 38.63 -20.84 23.94
C GLU A 547 38.77 -21.53 25.30
N ASP A 548 38.75 -22.86 25.33
CA ASP A 548 38.92 -23.63 26.56
C ASP A 548 40.29 -23.32 27.20
N THR A 549 40.28 -22.69 28.37
CA THR A 549 41.43 -22.58 29.26
C THR A 549 41.01 -22.98 30.66
N GLU A 550 41.57 -24.06 31.18
CA GLU A 550 41.34 -24.51 32.55
C GLU A 550 42.01 -23.55 33.54
N ASP A 551 41.24 -22.97 34.48
CA ASP A 551 41.73 -22.82 35.85
C ASP A 551 40.58 -22.70 36.87
N GLN A 552 40.88 -22.90 38.15
CA GLN A 552 39.92 -22.90 39.26
C GLN A 552 40.04 -21.62 40.10
N THR A 553 38.94 -20.91 40.39
CA THR A 553 38.58 -20.51 41.79
C THR A 553 37.26 -19.72 41.92
N GLU A 554 36.75 -19.82 43.16
CA GLU A 554 35.66 -19.17 43.90
C GLU A 554 34.96 -17.87 43.41
N GLN A 555 33.64 -17.88 43.58
CA GLN A 555 32.69 -16.79 43.89
C GLN A 555 33.11 -15.30 43.72
N THR A 556 32.34 -14.56 42.91
CA THR A 556 31.52 -13.45 43.44
C THR A 556 30.34 -13.07 42.51
N ASP A 557 29.40 -12.30 43.03
CA ASP A 557 28.07 -12.00 42.45
C ASP A 557 28.03 -10.71 41.61
N SER A 558 27.35 -10.74 40.45
CA SER A 558 26.34 -9.73 40.01
C SER A 558 25.96 -9.86 38.52
N GLN A 559 24.66 -10.05 38.24
CA GLN A 559 24.06 -9.84 36.91
C GLN A 559 22.94 -8.78 36.95
N PRO A 560 22.83 -7.88 35.96
CA PRO A 560 21.71 -6.93 35.87
C PRO A 560 20.51 -7.53 35.12
N GLN A 561 19.35 -7.63 35.78
CA GLN A 561 18.09 -8.06 35.16
C GLN A 561 17.44 -6.97 34.28
N PRO A 562 16.77 -7.32 33.17
CA PRO A 562 15.75 -6.49 32.54
C PRO A 562 14.45 -6.52 33.36
N CYS A 563 13.82 -5.36 33.60
CA CYS A 563 12.67 -5.28 34.49
C CYS A 563 11.33 -5.66 33.82
N THR A 564 10.67 -6.70 34.31
CA THR A 564 9.21 -6.89 34.21
C THR A 564 8.57 -6.73 35.59
N PHE A 565 7.50 -5.94 35.68
CA PHE A 565 6.81 -5.65 36.93
C PHE A 565 5.67 -6.64 37.16
N GLU A 566 5.88 -7.61 38.04
CA GLU A 566 4.82 -8.48 38.57
C GLU A 566 4.74 -8.31 40.09
N LEU A 567 3.53 -8.49 40.61
CA LEU A 567 3.25 -8.47 42.05
C LEU A 567 3.34 -9.90 42.58
N SER A 568 4.09 -10.09 43.65
CA SER A 568 4.15 -11.36 44.40
C SER A 568 2.80 -11.70 45.02
N ASP A 569 2.54 -13.01 45.18
CA ASP A 569 2.18 -13.63 46.46
C ASP A 569 2.34 -15.16 46.33
N ASP A 570 3.48 -15.64 46.83
CA ASP A 570 3.86 -16.95 47.42
C ASP A 570 3.41 -18.32 46.85
N GLU A 571 4.45 -19.16 46.66
CA GLU A 571 4.56 -20.61 46.96
C GLU A 571 3.41 -21.60 46.62
N ASP A 572 3.61 -22.42 45.58
CA ASP A 572 3.58 -23.89 45.73
C ASP A 572 4.49 -24.56 44.67
N ASP A 573 5.29 -25.56 45.06
CA ASP A 573 6.39 -26.08 44.23
C ASP A 573 6.00 -27.36 43.46
N CYS A 574 5.48 -27.17 42.25
CA CYS A 574 5.17 -28.28 41.35
C CYS A 574 5.44 -27.89 39.89
N GLU A 575 6.46 -28.48 39.26
CA GLU A 575 6.79 -28.21 37.86
C GLU A 575 5.62 -28.61 36.94
N GLY A 576 4.87 -27.60 36.49
CA GLY A 576 3.61 -27.80 35.78
C GLY A 576 3.80 -28.61 34.49
N MET A 577 2.86 -29.53 34.24
CA MET A 577 2.93 -30.47 33.11
C MET A 577 3.07 -29.81 31.73
N LEU A 578 2.74 -28.52 31.60
CA LEU A 578 3.00 -27.71 30.40
C LEU A 578 4.49 -27.41 30.19
N SER A 579 5.27 -27.07 31.23
CA SER A 579 6.74 -26.95 31.15
C SER A 579 7.35 -28.26 30.64
N ILE A 580 6.91 -29.38 31.21
CA ILE A 580 7.38 -30.72 30.84
C ILE A 580 6.95 -31.05 29.40
N TYR A 581 5.72 -30.69 28.99
CA TYR A 581 5.24 -30.88 27.62
C TYR A 581 6.05 -30.06 26.61
N ASP A 582 6.29 -28.78 26.86
CA ASP A 582 7.05 -27.91 25.96
C ASP A 582 8.53 -28.34 25.87
N LYS A 583 9.13 -28.79 26.99
CA LYS A 583 10.46 -29.43 26.99
C LYS A 583 10.47 -30.72 26.15
N VAL A 584 9.49 -31.62 26.33
CA VAL A 584 9.41 -32.90 25.60
C VAL A 584 9.08 -32.72 24.12
N VAL A 585 8.26 -31.72 23.76
CA VAL A 585 7.95 -31.37 22.37
C VAL A 585 9.15 -30.68 21.71
N GLY A 586 9.80 -29.73 22.39
CA GLY A 586 11.03 -29.10 21.90
C GLY A 586 12.14 -30.12 21.61
N LEU A 587 12.35 -31.08 22.50
CA LEU A 587 13.30 -32.18 22.30
C LEU A 587 12.92 -33.07 21.09
N LYS A 588 11.62 -33.36 20.89
CA LYS A 588 11.15 -34.20 19.78
C LYS A 588 11.11 -33.49 18.42
N ILE A 589 11.02 -32.16 18.40
CA ILE A 589 11.13 -31.38 17.15
C ILE A 589 12.53 -31.53 16.54
N ASN A 590 13.57 -31.73 17.37
CA ASN A 590 14.94 -31.90 16.89
C ASN A 590 15.22 -33.30 16.29
N GLU A 591 14.39 -34.32 16.56
CA GLU A 591 14.59 -35.68 16.01
C GLU A 591 13.96 -35.89 14.61
N VAL A 592 13.08 -35.00 14.16
CA VAL A 592 12.42 -35.09 12.84
C VAL A 592 12.75 -33.86 12.00
N SER A 593 13.57 -34.03 10.97
CA SER A 593 13.98 -32.95 10.05
C SER A 593 12.77 -32.32 9.35
N TYR A 594 12.27 -31.22 9.90
CA TYR A 594 11.13 -30.48 9.38
C TYR A 594 11.57 -29.59 8.20
N ASN A 595 11.47 -30.14 6.99
CA ASN A 595 11.81 -29.42 5.77
C ASN A 595 10.62 -28.53 5.32
N GLU A 596 10.68 -27.23 5.63
CA GLU A 596 9.62 -26.27 5.32
C GLU A 596 9.30 -26.19 3.82
N LEU A 597 10.33 -26.27 2.96
CA LEU A 597 10.17 -26.25 1.50
C LEU A 597 9.25 -27.38 1.01
N LYS A 598 9.42 -28.61 1.54
CA LYS A 598 8.57 -29.77 1.21
C LYS A 598 7.14 -29.59 1.69
N VAL A 599 6.91 -28.94 2.84
CA VAL A 599 5.56 -28.59 3.31
C VAL A 599 4.93 -27.52 2.40
N TYR A 600 5.64 -26.42 2.12
CA TYR A 600 5.16 -25.35 1.24
C TYR A 600 4.78 -25.87 -0.16
N LEU A 601 5.60 -26.73 -0.76
CA LEU A 601 5.38 -27.26 -2.10
C LEU A 601 4.27 -28.33 -2.18
N THR A 602 4.01 -29.07 -1.10
CA THR A 602 2.93 -30.09 -1.06
C THR A 602 1.57 -29.49 -0.70
N GLU A 603 1.53 -28.37 0.03
CA GLU A 603 0.29 -27.65 0.31
C GLU A 603 -0.37 -27.11 -0.97
N LYS A 604 -1.71 -27.13 -1.00
CA LYS A 604 -2.49 -26.64 -2.14
C LYS A 604 -2.11 -25.19 -2.51
N PRO A 605 -2.04 -24.85 -3.80
CA PRO A 605 -1.88 -23.45 -4.22
C PRO A 605 -3.09 -22.60 -3.83
N GLU A 606 -2.84 -21.34 -3.50
CA GLU A 606 -3.87 -20.35 -3.19
C GLU A 606 -4.76 -20.05 -4.42
N PRO A 607 -6.07 -19.80 -4.24
CA PRO A 607 -6.98 -19.60 -5.34
C PRO A 607 -6.72 -18.26 -6.06
N ARG A 608 -6.74 -18.29 -7.40
CA ARG A 608 -6.63 -17.09 -8.25
C ARG A 608 -7.98 -16.35 -8.35
N VAL A 609 -8.57 -16.01 -7.21
CA VAL A 609 -9.77 -15.17 -7.11
C VAL A 609 -9.32 -13.74 -6.82
N GLU A 610 -9.92 -12.75 -7.48
CA GLU A 610 -9.69 -11.34 -7.19
C GLU A 610 -10.27 -11.01 -5.80
N ASN A 611 -9.59 -10.18 -5.01
CA ASN A 611 -10.12 -9.76 -3.71
C ASN A 611 -11.46 -9.03 -3.92
N LEU A 612 -12.37 -9.05 -2.93
CA LEU A 612 -13.72 -8.44 -2.99
C LEU A 612 -13.75 -6.92 -3.33
N LEU A 613 -12.60 -6.28 -3.43
CA LEU A 613 -12.39 -4.87 -3.78
C LEU A 613 -11.75 -4.70 -5.18
N GLY A 614 -11.67 -5.75 -6.00
CA GLY A 614 -10.96 -5.75 -7.29
C GLY A 614 -9.42 -5.67 -7.19
N MET A 615 -8.87 -5.50 -5.99
CA MET A 615 -7.44 -5.30 -5.78
C MET A 615 -6.60 -6.55 -6.11
N PRO A 616 -5.42 -6.38 -6.74
CA PRO A 616 -4.53 -7.49 -7.05
C PRO A 616 -4.06 -8.22 -5.79
N TYR A 617 -3.78 -9.51 -5.93
CA TYR A 617 -3.29 -10.36 -4.85
C TYR A 617 -1.88 -9.94 -4.41
N ASP A 618 -1.72 -9.58 -3.14
CA ASP A 618 -0.43 -9.27 -2.55
C ASP A 618 0.26 -10.53 -2.00
N VAL A 619 1.36 -10.91 -2.66
CA VAL A 619 2.23 -12.03 -2.28
C VAL A 619 2.96 -11.75 -0.95
N LEU A 620 3.34 -10.49 -0.68
CA LEU A 620 4.06 -10.13 0.54
C LEU A 620 3.16 -10.23 1.78
N SER A 621 1.92 -9.76 1.69
CA SER A 621 0.91 -9.98 2.75
C SER A 621 0.52 -11.45 2.96
N TRP A 622 0.82 -12.37 2.03
CA TRP A 622 0.71 -13.81 2.31
C TRP A 622 1.91 -14.31 3.12
N TRP A 623 3.14 -14.02 2.69
CA TRP A 623 4.34 -14.44 3.41
C TRP A 623 4.41 -13.82 4.82
N ARG A 624 3.99 -12.57 4.99
CA ARG A 624 3.83 -11.91 6.31
C ARG A 624 2.91 -12.66 7.27
N ARG A 625 1.90 -13.37 6.76
CA ARG A 625 0.96 -14.17 7.57
C ARG A 625 1.43 -15.59 7.82
N ASN A 626 2.47 -16.06 7.12
CA ASN A 626 2.96 -17.43 7.17
C ASN A 626 4.44 -17.54 7.63
N CYS A 627 5.13 -16.43 7.92
CA CYS A 627 6.53 -16.44 8.35
C CYS A 627 6.77 -17.12 9.71
N SER A 628 5.75 -17.21 10.57
CA SER A 628 5.80 -18.01 11.81
C SER A 628 5.57 -19.51 11.60
N LYS A 629 5.28 -19.93 10.37
CA LYS A 629 5.05 -21.33 9.95
C LYS A 629 6.16 -21.83 9.03
N PHE A 630 6.69 -20.95 8.19
CA PHE A 630 7.86 -21.19 7.36
C PHE A 630 8.91 -20.11 7.69
N ILE A 631 9.72 -20.35 8.72
CA ILE A 631 10.68 -19.37 9.24
C ILE A 631 11.81 -19.20 8.22
N VAL A 632 12.53 -20.29 7.92
CA VAL A 632 13.69 -20.33 7.00
C VAL A 632 13.26 -19.95 5.59
N LEU A 633 12.14 -20.50 5.12
CA LEU A 633 11.62 -20.23 3.79
C LEU A 633 11.10 -18.80 3.65
N SER A 634 10.71 -18.13 4.74
CA SER A 634 10.31 -16.72 4.67
C SER A 634 11.50 -15.75 4.54
N GLU A 635 12.67 -16.08 5.09
CA GLU A 635 13.89 -15.33 4.80
C GLU A 635 14.27 -15.48 3.32
N PHE A 636 14.30 -16.71 2.80
CA PHE A 636 14.51 -16.99 1.38
C PHE A 636 13.44 -16.28 0.52
N ALA A 637 12.19 -16.21 0.95
CA ALA A 637 11.13 -15.47 0.25
C ALA A 637 11.40 -13.96 0.18
N ARG A 638 12.03 -13.34 1.20
CA ARG A 638 12.41 -11.92 1.16
C ARG A 638 13.50 -11.66 0.13
N ASP A 639 14.59 -12.42 0.18
CA ASP A 639 15.73 -12.25 -0.74
C ASP A 639 15.29 -12.57 -2.19
N VAL A 640 14.66 -13.75 -2.35
CA VAL A 640 13.59 -14.13 -3.29
C VAL A 640 12.90 -13.00 -4.09
N LEU A 641 11.95 -12.37 -3.40
CA LEU A 641 10.96 -11.46 -3.99
C LEU A 641 11.46 -10.00 -4.05
N ALA A 642 12.58 -9.67 -3.40
CA ALA A 642 13.24 -8.37 -3.52
C ALA A 642 13.85 -8.14 -4.92
N ILE A 643 14.25 -9.21 -5.64
CA ILE A 643 14.88 -9.10 -6.96
C ILE A 643 14.01 -8.28 -7.93
N GLN A 644 14.54 -7.14 -8.37
CA GLN A 644 13.99 -6.40 -9.50
C GLN A 644 14.48 -7.04 -10.80
N ALA A 645 13.58 -7.54 -11.64
CA ALA A 645 13.96 -8.25 -12.87
C ALA A 645 14.50 -7.31 -13.99
N SER A 646 14.68 -6.03 -13.70
CA SER A 646 15.10 -5.02 -14.68
C SER A 646 15.93 -3.89 -14.07
N SER A 647 16.92 -3.43 -14.85
CA SER A 647 17.64 -2.16 -14.66
C SER A 647 16.73 -0.93 -14.67
N VAL A 648 15.46 -1.02 -15.10
CA VAL A 648 14.50 0.09 -15.13
C VAL A 648 14.36 0.77 -13.75
N ALA A 649 14.63 0.04 -12.67
CA ALA A 649 14.70 0.63 -11.34
C ALA A 649 15.80 1.72 -11.22
N SER A 650 16.99 1.51 -11.80
CA SER A 650 18.06 2.50 -11.94
C SER A 650 17.83 3.45 -13.15
N GLU A 651 17.35 2.97 -14.30
CA GLU A 651 17.00 3.84 -15.46
C GLU A 651 15.93 4.88 -15.10
N SER A 652 15.11 4.63 -14.07
CA SER A 652 14.15 5.61 -13.56
C SER A 652 14.81 6.84 -12.92
N ALA A 653 16.05 6.72 -12.42
CA ALA A 653 16.87 7.87 -12.05
C ALA A 653 17.25 8.67 -13.30
N PHE A 654 17.77 8.01 -14.34
CA PHE A 654 18.12 8.66 -15.61
C PHE A 654 16.92 9.22 -16.40
N SER A 655 15.73 8.62 -16.23
CA SER A 655 14.48 9.12 -16.84
C SER A 655 13.89 10.28 -16.03
N THR A 656 14.23 10.40 -14.76
CA THR A 656 13.98 11.59 -13.95
C THR A 656 14.98 12.69 -14.33
N THR A 657 16.28 12.42 -14.45
CA THR A 657 17.26 13.39 -14.97
C THR A 657 17.10 13.70 -16.46
N GLY A 658 16.34 12.90 -17.21
CA GLY A 658 16.07 13.09 -18.65
C GLY A 658 15.28 14.36 -19.00
N ARG A 659 14.79 15.11 -18.01
CA ARG A 659 14.25 16.47 -18.14
C ARG A 659 15.09 17.53 -17.42
N VAL A 660 16.19 17.11 -16.77
CA VAL A 660 16.78 17.77 -15.58
C VAL A 660 18.31 17.64 -15.51
N LEU A 661 19.00 17.34 -16.61
CA LEU A 661 20.30 17.97 -16.90
C LEU A 661 20.08 19.08 -17.94
N ASP A 662 19.26 20.03 -17.51
CA ASP A 662 19.10 21.33 -18.14
C ASP A 662 20.38 22.18 -17.95
N PRO A 663 20.54 23.33 -18.63
CA PRO A 663 21.73 24.16 -18.49
C PRO A 663 22.03 24.60 -17.05
N TYR A 664 21.02 24.65 -16.17
CA TYR A 664 21.21 24.91 -14.75
C TYR A 664 21.85 23.72 -14.03
N ARG A 665 21.30 22.50 -14.16
CA ARG A 665 21.86 21.31 -13.49
C ARG A 665 23.18 20.84 -14.10
N SER A 666 23.42 21.06 -15.39
CA SER A 666 24.74 20.83 -16.00
C SER A 666 25.84 21.76 -15.47
N SER A 667 25.50 22.82 -14.70
CA SER A 667 26.47 23.66 -14.00
C SER A 667 26.78 23.20 -12.56
N LEU A 668 26.12 22.15 -12.07
CA LEU A 668 26.34 21.60 -10.72
C LEU A 668 27.48 20.57 -10.72
N THR A 669 28.17 20.46 -9.58
CA THR A 669 29.19 19.41 -9.40
C THR A 669 28.53 18.03 -9.34
N PRO A 670 29.22 16.94 -9.79
CA PRO A 670 28.68 15.58 -9.72
C PRO A 670 28.15 15.18 -8.33
N TYR A 671 28.85 15.58 -7.27
CA TYR A 671 28.41 15.37 -5.88
C TYR A 671 27.07 16.06 -5.56
N MET A 672 26.85 17.30 -6.03
CA MET A 672 25.57 17.98 -5.84
C MET A 672 24.44 17.33 -6.66
N VAL A 673 24.76 16.73 -7.81
CA VAL A 673 23.80 15.93 -8.59
C VAL A 673 23.44 14.64 -7.83
N GLU A 674 24.41 13.94 -7.23
CA GLU A 674 24.17 12.77 -6.37
C GLU A 674 23.27 13.12 -5.17
N VAL A 675 23.64 14.15 -4.41
CA VAL A 675 22.89 14.70 -3.27
C VAL A 675 21.43 14.96 -3.63
N LEU A 676 21.18 15.67 -4.74
CA LEU A 676 19.82 16.03 -5.18
C LEU A 676 18.99 14.80 -5.57
N LEU A 677 19.58 13.83 -6.27
CA LEU A 677 18.85 12.69 -6.81
C LEU A 677 18.58 11.60 -5.78
N CYS A 678 19.55 11.32 -4.90
CA CYS A 678 19.37 10.43 -3.77
C CYS A 678 18.32 10.98 -2.79
N THR A 679 18.48 12.22 -2.30
CA THR A 679 17.53 12.83 -1.35
C THR A 679 16.12 12.92 -1.94
N GLN A 680 15.99 13.27 -3.22
CA GLN A 680 14.69 13.27 -3.88
C GLN A 680 14.05 11.87 -3.91
N GLN A 681 14.82 10.83 -4.25
CA GLN A 681 14.32 9.47 -4.34
C GLN A 681 13.87 8.96 -2.97
N TRP A 682 14.65 9.27 -1.92
CA TRP A 682 14.34 8.93 -0.53
C TRP A 682 13.09 9.66 -0.02
N LEU A 683 13.01 11.00 -0.17
CA LEU A 683 11.83 11.80 0.20
C LEU A 683 10.55 11.33 -0.53
N ARG A 684 10.64 11.03 -1.84
CA ARG A 684 9.53 10.50 -2.65
C ARG A 684 9.13 9.07 -2.26
N CYS A 685 9.88 8.38 -1.40
CA CYS A 685 9.47 7.14 -0.72
C CYS A 685 8.81 7.43 0.63
N THR A 686 9.33 8.39 1.42
CA THR A 686 8.79 8.76 2.74
C THR A 686 7.35 9.29 2.66
N TYR A 687 7.07 10.32 1.85
CA TYR A 687 5.72 10.92 1.77
C TYR A 687 4.62 9.92 1.36
N LYS A 688 4.97 8.83 0.66
CA LYS A 688 4.00 7.79 0.27
C LYS A 688 3.51 6.93 1.43
N LYS A 689 4.20 6.92 2.57
CA LYS A 689 3.68 6.32 3.81
C LYS A 689 2.65 7.20 4.50
N GLU A 690 2.47 8.44 4.05
CA GLU A 690 1.44 9.38 4.52
C GLU A 690 0.25 9.40 3.53
N ASP A 691 0.52 9.39 2.21
CA ASP A 691 -0.48 9.33 1.12
C ASP A 691 -1.27 8.00 1.03
N THR A 692 -0.91 6.95 1.79
CA THR A 692 -1.64 5.67 1.83
C THR A 692 -3.03 5.78 2.46
N VAL A 693 -3.39 6.93 3.04
CA VAL A 693 -4.76 7.23 3.48
C VAL A 693 -5.68 7.54 2.28
N ALA A 694 -6.13 6.48 1.62
CA ALA A 694 -7.28 6.44 0.69
C ALA A 694 -7.25 7.49 -0.46
N ASN A 695 -6.31 7.34 -1.40
CA ASN A 695 -6.18 8.25 -2.53
C ASN A 695 -7.30 8.07 -3.58
N LEU A 696 -8.29 8.98 -3.55
CA LEU A 696 -9.49 9.01 -4.41
C LEU A 696 -9.17 8.93 -5.92
N ALA A 697 -8.00 9.40 -6.35
CA ALA A 697 -7.58 9.36 -7.75
C ALA A 697 -7.40 7.94 -8.30
N GLN A 698 -7.07 6.96 -7.44
CA GLN A 698 -6.85 5.57 -7.85
C GLN A 698 -8.17 4.83 -8.08
N MET A 699 -9.13 4.97 -7.16
CA MET A 699 -10.50 4.45 -7.33
C MET A 699 -11.20 5.05 -8.55
N LEU A 700 -10.95 6.33 -8.89
CA LEU A 700 -11.50 6.94 -10.11
C LEU A 700 -10.92 6.32 -11.40
N GLN A 701 -9.65 5.90 -11.40
CA GLN A 701 -9.04 5.21 -12.53
C GLN A 701 -9.57 3.78 -12.71
N GLU A 702 -9.91 3.11 -11.61
CA GLU A 702 -10.58 1.81 -11.62
C GLU A 702 -12.05 1.94 -12.08
N PHE A 703 -12.75 3.02 -11.68
CA PHE A 703 -14.12 3.28 -12.13
C PHE A 703 -14.22 3.53 -13.65
N GLU A 704 -13.34 4.36 -14.21
CA GLU A 704 -13.23 4.58 -15.67
C GLU A 704 -12.84 3.27 -16.42
N PHE A 705 -12.17 2.31 -15.74
CA PHE A 705 -11.88 0.99 -16.31
C PHE A 705 -13.08 0.04 -16.27
N PHE A 706 -13.86 0.03 -15.18
CA PHE A 706 -15.08 -0.79 -15.05
C PHE A 706 -16.19 -0.36 -16.02
N GLU A 707 -16.42 0.94 -16.23
CA GLU A 707 -17.35 1.41 -17.29
C GLU A 707 -16.93 0.90 -18.69
N SER A 708 -15.63 0.71 -18.93
CA SER A 708 -15.11 0.16 -20.20
C SER A 708 -15.31 -1.35 -20.36
N LEU A 709 -15.65 -2.07 -19.29
CA LEU A 709 -15.94 -3.50 -19.27
C LEU A 709 -17.45 -3.77 -19.40
N ASP A 710 -18.27 -3.01 -18.69
CA ASP A 710 -19.73 -3.19 -18.67
C ASP A 710 -20.37 -2.96 -20.06
N ALA A 711 -19.80 -2.02 -20.83
CA ALA A 711 -20.10 -1.78 -22.24
C ALA A 711 -19.75 -2.96 -23.20
N ARG A 712 -19.26 -4.10 -22.69
CA ARG A 712 -19.04 -5.34 -23.46
C ARG A 712 -19.90 -6.52 -22.99
N ASN A 713 -20.29 -6.59 -21.72
CA ASN A 713 -21.16 -7.67 -21.22
C ASN A 713 -22.58 -7.56 -21.79
N SER A 714 -23.10 -6.33 -21.90
CA SER A 714 -24.41 -6.01 -22.47
C SER A 714 -24.59 -6.42 -23.95
N ALA A 715 -23.49 -6.71 -24.66
CA ALA A 715 -23.52 -7.28 -26.02
C ALA A 715 -23.60 -8.83 -26.04
N VAL A 716 -23.25 -9.51 -24.94
CA VAL A 716 -23.22 -10.99 -24.85
C VAL A 716 -24.55 -11.55 -24.36
N GLU A 717 -25.20 -10.89 -23.40
CA GLU A 717 -26.52 -11.31 -22.88
C GLU A 717 -27.60 -11.25 -23.97
N ALA A 718 -27.57 -10.21 -24.81
CA ALA A 718 -28.46 -10.06 -25.96
C ALA A 718 -28.33 -11.22 -26.98
N ALA A 719 -27.13 -11.80 -27.13
CA ALA A 719 -26.92 -12.95 -27.99
C ALA A 719 -27.45 -14.25 -27.36
N LEU A 720 -27.19 -14.49 -26.07
CA LEU A 720 -27.62 -15.69 -25.36
C LEU A 720 -29.16 -15.80 -25.25
N LEU A 721 -29.86 -14.70 -25.01
CA LEU A 721 -31.33 -14.65 -24.98
C LEU A 721 -31.98 -15.04 -26.32
N SER A 722 -31.29 -14.85 -27.45
CA SER A 722 -31.79 -15.27 -28.77
C SER A 722 -31.74 -16.79 -28.99
N PHE A 723 -30.88 -17.51 -28.27
CA PHE A 723 -30.61 -18.93 -28.51
C PHE A 723 -31.49 -19.86 -27.66
N LEU A 724 -31.87 -19.46 -26.45
CA LEU A 724 -32.57 -20.31 -25.48
C LEU A 724 -34.08 -20.44 -25.70
N MET A 725 -34.69 -19.59 -26.54
CA MET A 725 -36.14 -19.61 -26.85
C MET A 725 -36.55 -20.71 -27.86
N ARG A 726 -35.93 -21.91 -27.81
CA ARG A 726 -36.19 -22.95 -28.83
C ARG A 726 -35.98 -24.43 -28.45
N LYS A 727 -36.71 -24.93 -27.43
CA LYS A 727 -37.43 -26.25 -27.39
C LYS A 727 -37.82 -26.65 -25.96
N SER A 728 -38.98 -27.29 -25.81
CA SER A 728 -39.48 -27.83 -24.53
C SER A 728 -40.48 -28.98 -24.71
N SER A 729 -40.66 -29.78 -23.65
CA SER A 729 -41.71 -30.80 -23.41
C SER A 729 -41.48 -32.26 -23.88
N LEU A 730 -42.32 -33.15 -23.34
CA LEU A 730 -42.29 -34.64 -23.36
C LEU A 730 -41.21 -35.24 -22.41
N PHE A 731 -41.47 -36.25 -21.56
CA PHE A 731 -42.72 -37.00 -21.27
C PHE A 731 -42.81 -37.46 -19.79
N ASN A 732 -43.91 -38.13 -19.40
CA ASN A 732 -44.30 -38.39 -18.01
C ASN A 732 -43.92 -39.77 -17.43
N VAL A 733 -43.72 -39.78 -16.10
CA VAL A 733 -44.09 -40.79 -15.08
C VAL A 733 -44.30 -42.25 -15.53
N LEU A 734 -43.38 -43.16 -15.15
CA LEU A 734 -43.71 -44.57 -14.82
C LEU A 734 -42.60 -45.31 -14.02
N THR A 735 -42.67 -45.39 -12.68
CA THR A 735 -41.93 -46.44 -11.88
C THR A 735 -42.34 -46.60 -10.41
N VAL A 736 -43.40 -45.95 -9.92
CA VAL A 736 -43.76 -45.89 -8.48
C VAL A 736 -44.51 -47.15 -7.98
N LYS A 737 -44.01 -48.37 -8.28
CA LYS A 737 -44.72 -49.63 -7.94
C LYS A 737 -43.88 -50.85 -7.49
N LEU A 738 -42.55 -50.76 -7.36
CA LEU A 738 -41.72 -51.96 -7.10
C LEU A 738 -41.10 -52.10 -5.68
N LEU A 739 -41.23 -51.10 -4.80
CA LEU A 739 -40.56 -51.11 -3.47
C LEU A 739 -41.50 -51.35 -2.28
N PHE A 740 -42.75 -51.76 -2.52
CA PHE A 740 -43.78 -51.89 -1.47
C PHE A 740 -43.71 -53.21 -0.66
N TRP A 741 -42.83 -54.16 -1.01
CA TRP A 741 -42.89 -55.54 -0.51
C TRP A 741 -41.67 -56.07 0.26
N CYS A 742 -40.65 -55.23 0.51
CA CYS A 742 -39.47 -55.63 1.31
C CYS A 742 -39.48 -55.09 2.75
N GLY A 743 -40.59 -54.46 3.18
CA GLY A 743 -40.71 -53.78 4.47
C GLY A 743 -41.38 -54.60 5.59
N LEU A 744 -41.07 -55.89 5.76
CA LEU A 744 -41.69 -56.71 6.82
C LEU A 744 -40.80 -57.85 7.37
N ALA A 745 -39.58 -57.55 7.82
CA ALA A 745 -38.69 -58.56 8.42
C ALA A 745 -37.84 -58.11 9.63
N PHE A 746 -37.66 -56.80 9.86
CA PHE A 746 -36.63 -56.30 10.79
C PHE A 746 -37.19 -55.38 11.90
N PHE A 747 -38.22 -55.87 12.61
CA PHE A 747 -38.88 -55.15 13.70
C PHE A 747 -39.04 -55.98 14.99
N VAL A 748 -37.96 -56.67 15.42
CA VAL A 748 -37.82 -57.16 16.79
C VAL A 748 -36.38 -56.95 17.28
N ASN A 749 -36.14 -55.90 18.06
CA ASN A 749 -35.55 -56.02 19.42
C ASN A 749 -35.41 -54.67 20.14
N LEU A 750 -35.52 -54.75 21.47
CA LEU A 750 -35.25 -53.74 22.52
C LEU A 750 -35.72 -52.28 22.29
N GLN A 751 -36.79 -51.92 23.02
CA GLN A 751 -36.79 -50.63 23.71
C GLN A 751 -35.84 -50.69 24.91
N LEU A 752 -35.03 -49.66 25.11
CA LEU A 752 -34.51 -49.26 26.42
C LEU A 752 -34.70 -47.75 26.56
N SER A 753 -35.36 -47.32 27.62
CA SER A 753 -35.85 -45.95 27.77
C SER A 753 -34.86 -45.08 28.54
N SER A 754 -34.14 -44.21 27.84
CA SER A 754 -33.44 -43.09 28.46
C SER A 754 -34.40 -41.92 28.69
N SER A 755 -34.39 -41.33 29.89
CA SER A 755 -35.23 -40.18 30.24
C SER A 755 -34.60 -38.90 29.70
N GLN A 756 -34.93 -38.54 28.45
CA GLN A 756 -34.38 -37.36 27.80
C GLN A 756 -35.06 -36.08 28.28
N ILE A 757 -34.26 -35.09 28.69
CA ILE A 757 -34.73 -33.76 29.13
C ILE A 757 -35.38 -33.05 27.93
N THR A 758 -36.61 -32.55 28.11
CA THR A 758 -37.38 -31.90 27.03
C THR A 758 -37.65 -30.42 27.23
N ASP A 759 -37.41 -29.86 28.43
CA ASP A 759 -37.47 -28.41 28.68
C ASP A 759 -36.49 -27.92 29.75
N PHE A 760 -36.18 -26.61 29.71
CA PHE A 760 -35.41 -25.91 30.75
C PHE A 760 -35.76 -24.41 30.82
N ILE A 761 -35.39 -23.75 31.92
CA ILE A 761 -35.55 -22.30 32.11
C ILE A 761 -34.44 -21.70 32.99
N TYR A 762 -33.81 -20.64 32.48
CA TYR A 762 -32.78 -19.82 33.13
C TYR A 762 -33.30 -18.40 33.35
N ASN A 763 -33.63 -18.08 34.59
CA ASN A 763 -33.98 -16.73 35.02
C ASN A 763 -32.72 -16.02 35.57
N GLY A 764 -31.74 -15.79 34.68
CA GLY A 764 -30.36 -15.47 35.04
C GLY A 764 -29.47 -16.71 35.17
N PHE A 765 -28.21 -16.58 34.75
CA PHE A 765 -27.21 -17.65 34.64
C PHE A 765 -26.27 -17.65 35.84
N HIS A 766 -26.76 -18.03 37.01
CA HIS A 766 -25.99 -17.95 38.26
C HIS A 766 -24.83 -18.97 38.29
N PRO A 767 -23.57 -18.56 38.52
CA PRO A 767 -22.46 -19.51 38.69
C PRO A 767 -22.60 -20.34 39.98
N PRO A 768 -22.07 -21.59 40.03
CA PRO A 768 -21.42 -22.31 38.93
C PRO A 768 -22.41 -22.76 37.85
N LEU A 769 -21.99 -22.68 36.59
CA LEU A 769 -22.80 -23.11 35.44
C LEU A 769 -22.76 -24.63 35.32
N THR A 770 -23.82 -25.32 35.71
CA THR A 770 -23.88 -26.80 35.65
C THR A 770 -24.18 -27.33 34.25
N ASN A 771 -25.16 -26.74 33.57
CA ASN A 771 -25.71 -27.24 32.30
C ASN A 771 -25.55 -26.24 31.13
N ILE A 772 -24.60 -25.31 31.22
CA ILE A 772 -24.26 -24.34 30.17
C ILE A 772 -22.75 -24.34 29.90
N ALA A 773 -22.36 -24.72 28.68
CA ALA A 773 -20.99 -24.61 28.19
C ALA A 773 -20.77 -23.24 27.52
N ILE A 774 -19.93 -22.40 28.12
CA ILE A 774 -19.47 -21.12 27.56
C ILE A 774 -18.12 -21.29 26.84
N GLN A 775 -17.93 -20.61 25.72
CA GLN A 775 -16.73 -20.71 24.88
C GLN A 775 -16.39 -19.38 24.20
N GLY A 776 -15.17 -19.27 23.67
CA GLY A 776 -14.69 -18.06 22.99
C GLY A 776 -14.43 -16.92 23.98
N ILE A 777 -15.02 -15.75 23.74
CA ILE A 777 -15.00 -14.60 24.68
C ILE A 777 -16.24 -14.50 25.57
N THR A 778 -17.12 -15.50 25.57
CA THR A 778 -18.30 -15.52 26.45
C THR A 778 -17.90 -15.55 27.91
N THR A 779 -18.50 -14.68 28.71
CA THR A 779 -18.31 -14.61 30.17
C THR A 779 -19.66 -14.50 30.88
N VAL A 780 -19.71 -14.88 32.15
CA VAL A 780 -20.92 -14.75 32.99
C VAL A 780 -20.57 -14.07 34.29
N THR A 781 -21.30 -13.02 34.64
CA THR A 781 -21.06 -12.24 35.85
C THR A 781 -21.57 -12.96 37.11
N PRO A 782 -21.03 -12.66 38.31
CA PRO A 782 -21.56 -13.20 39.58
C PRO A 782 -23.05 -12.91 39.84
N LYS A 783 -23.64 -11.92 39.13
CA LYS A 783 -25.06 -11.56 39.22
C LYS A 783 -25.93 -12.23 38.14
N GLY A 784 -25.41 -13.26 37.47
CA GLY A 784 -26.16 -14.07 36.50
C GLY A 784 -26.39 -13.42 35.13
N LEU A 785 -25.79 -12.26 34.83
CA LEU A 785 -25.80 -11.69 33.48
C LEU A 785 -24.77 -12.42 32.61
N MET A 786 -25.20 -13.05 31.52
CA MET A 786 -24.32 -13.62 30.50
C MET A 786 -23.96 -12.56 29.46
N LYS A 787 -22.70 -12.56 29.04
CA LYS A 787 -22.09 -11.63 28.09
C LYS A 787 -21.40 -12.45 27.01
N LEU A 788 -22.01 -12.52 25.82
CA LEU A 788 -21.47 -13.28 24.67
C LEU A 788 -20.24 -12.58 24.06
N THR A 789 -20.23 -11.25 24.05
CA THR A 789 -19.13 -10.45 23.49
C THR A 789 -18.67 -9.35 24.42
N ASN A 790 -17.39 -9.01 24.33
CA ASN A 790 -16.69 -7.99 25.11
C ASN A 790 -15.96 -7.01 24.19
N THR A 791 -14.99 -6.27 24.73
CA THR A 791 -14.19 -5.28 24.00
C THR A 791 -13.00 -5.86 23.23
N SER A 792 -12.86 -7.19 23.12
CA SER A 792 -11.86 -7.83 22.27
C SER A 792 -12.27 -7.75 20.80
N THR A 793 -11.32 -7.46 19.90
CA THR A 793 -11.54 -7.40 18.45
C THR A 793 -11.40 -8.76 17.77
N GLN A 794 -12.20 -9.03 16.74
CA GLN A 794 -12.11 -10.24 15.91
C GLN A 794 -12.14 -11.58 16.68
N ARG A 795 -13.04 -11.70 17.67
CA ARG A 795 -13.28 -12.93 18.45
C ARG A 795 -14.73 -13.39 18.38
N THR A 796 -14.94 -14.70 18.44
CA THR A 796 -16.26 -15.35 18.57
C THR A 796 -16.60 -15.62 20.03
N GLY A 797 -17.89 -15.66 20.34
CA GLY A 797 -18.41 -16.00 21.68
C GLY A 797 -19.64 -16.89 21.57
N HIS A 798 -19.62 -18.02 22.28
CA HIS A 798 -20.68 -19.04 22.24
C HIS A 798 -21.17 -19.40 23.64
N ALA A 799 -22.44 -19.81 23.74
CA ALA A 799 -23.03 -20.37 24.95
C ALA A 799 -24.06 -21.44 24.57
N PHE A 800 -23.79 -22.71 24.90
CA PHE A 800 -24.66 -23.85 24.56
C PHE A 800 -25.14 -24.58 25.80
N TYR A 801 -26.33 -25.18 25.73
CA TYR A 801 -26.78 -26.17 26.71
C TYR A 801 -25.90 -27.42 26.60
N THR A 802 -25.47 -28.01 27.73
CA THR A 802 -24.46 -29.10 27.70
C THR A 802 -24.98 -30.39 27.08
N GLU A 803 -26.25 -30.73 27.30
CA GLU A 803 -26.82 -31.99 26.83
C GLU A 803 -27.40 -31.86 25.42
N PRO A 804 -27.23 -32.86 24.55
CA PRO A 804 -27.88 -32.88 23.25
C PRO A 804 -29.39 -33.07 23.41
N ILE A 805 -30.17 -32.22 22.74
CA ILE A 805 -31.63 -32.27 22.72
C ILE A 805 -32.09 -33.10 21.52
N ARG A 806 -33.01 -34.03 21.76
CA ARG A 806 -33.61 -34.85 20.70
C ARG A 806 -34.72 -34.11 19.97
N PHE A 807 -34.50 -33.86 18.68
CA PHE A 807 -35.47 -33.23 17.78
C PHE A 807 -36.30 -34.26 17.01
N LYS A 808 -35.81 -35.48 16.78
CA LYS A 808 -36.55 -36.53 16.04
C LYS A 808 -36.69 -37.82 16.83
N TYR A 809 -37.83 -38.49 16.67
CA TYR A 809 -38.02 -39.84 17.25
C TYR A 809 -37.19 -40.92 16.54
N SER A 810 -36.91 -40.76 15.24
CA SER A 810 -36.03 -41.63 14.44
C SER A 810 -35.18 -40.79 13.47
N PRO A 811 -34.05 -41.30 12.93
CA PRO A 811 -33.15 -40.49 12.08
C PRO A 811 -33.83 -39.85 10.86
N ASN A 812 -34.70 -40.64 10.21
CA ASN A 812 -35.49 -40.26 9.03
C ASN A 812 -36.89 -39.74 9.40
N GLY A 813 -37.18 -39.50 10.68
CA GLY A 813 -38.45 -38.97 11.15
C GLY A 813 -38.55 -37.45 10.98
N THR A 814 -39.78 -36.94 11.01
CA THR A 814 -40.05 -35.49 11.05
C THR A 814 -39.53 -34.85 12.33
N VAL A 815 -39.07 -33.61 12.24
CA VAL A 815 -38.65 -32.82 13.41
C VAL A 815 -39.86 -32.46 14.29
N SER A 816 -39.70 -32.70 15.59
CA SER A 816 -40.65 -32.34 16.64
C SER A 816 -40.84 -30.83 16.73
N SER A 817 -42.05 -30.39 17.07
CA SER A 817 -42.30 -28.97 17.37
C SER A 817 -41.42 -28.52 18.53
N PHE A 818 -40.88 -27.31 18.49
CA PHE A 818 -40.09 -26.74 19.59
C PHE A 818 -40.40 -25.26 19.79
N SER A 819 -40.11 -24.74 20.97
CA SER A 819 -40.35 -23.36 21.35
C SER A 819 -39.20 -22.89 22.24
N THR A 820 -38.74 -21.66 22.04
CA THR A 820 -37.75 -21.01 22.91
C THR A 820 -38.09 -19.54 23.11
N ALA A 821 -37.76 -19.01 24.29
CA ALA A 821 -37.86 -17.59 24.58
C ALA A 821 -36.62 -17.11 25.32
N PHE A 822 -36.05 -15.98 24.90
CA PHE A 822 -34.88 -15.38 25.53
C PHE A 822 -34.98 -13.86 25.60
N VAL A 823 -34.29 -13.26 26.58
CA VAL A 823 -34.16 -11.81 26.74
C VAL A 823 -32.71 -11.42 26.50
N PHE A 824 -32.50 -10.46 25.60
CA PHE A 824 -31.17 -9.96 25.22
C PHE A 824 -31.09 -8.43 25.30
N ALA A 825 -29.88 -7.90 25.18
CA ALA A 825 -29.61 -6.50 24.87
C ALA A 825 -28.26 -6.36 24.16
N ILE A 826 -28.18 -5.47 23.17
CA ILE A 826 -26.92 -5.11 22.48
C ILE A 826 -26.52 -3.69 22.89
N HIS A 827 -25.35 -3.55 23.51
CA HIS A 827 -24.73 -2.26 23.81
C HIS A 827 -23.53 -2.01 22.89
N THR A 828 -23.34 -0.76 22.46
CA THR A 828 -22.18 -0.32 21.69
C THR A 828 -21.96 1.18 21.88
N GLN A 829 -20.71 1.63 21.76
CA GLN A 829 -20.30 3.03 21.95
C GLN A 829 -20.37 3.87 20.66
N ILE A 830 -20.53 3.19 19.52
CA ILE A 830 -20.62 3.70 18.15
C ILE A 830 -21.82 2.96 17.53
N PRO A 831 -22.66 3.55 16.66
CA PRO A 831 -23.91 2.91 16.20
C PRO A 831 -23.71 1.78 15.17
N ILE A 832 -22.77 0.87 15.44
CA ILE A 832 -22.44 -0.34 14.69
C ILE A 832 -22.10 -1.45 15.71
N ALA A 833 -22.58 -2.65 15.43
CA ALA A 833 -22.24 -3.93 16.06
C ALA A 833 -22.33 -4.99 14.95
N HIS A 834 -21.89 -6.24 15.17
CA HIS A 834 -22.16 -7.32 14.20
C HIS A 834 -23.56 -7.90 14.43
N GLY A 835 -23.72 -8.77 15.43
CA GLY A 835 -25.03 -9.30 15.80
C GLY A 835 -24.90 -10.51 16.71
N MET A 836 -26.01 -11.21 16.93
CA MET A 836 -26.04 -12.51 17.58
C MET A 836 -27.09 -13.41 16.96
N ALA A 837 -26.97 -14.71 17.16
CA ALA A 837 -27.95 -15.69 16.73
C ALA A 837 -28.33 -16.64 17.86
N PHE A 838 -29.60 -17.05 17.91
CA PHE A 838 -29.99 -18.31 18.54
C PHE A 838 -29.69 -19.45 17.56
N VAL A 839 -29.15 -20.57 18.03
CA VAL A 839 -28.55 -21.61 17.19
C VAL A 839 -28.99 -23.01 17.62
N ILE A 840 -29.23 -23.88 16.63
CA ILE A 840 -29.33 -25.34 16.79
C ILE A 840 -28.29 -25.98 15.86
N ALA A 841 -27.33 -26.73 16.42
CA ALA A 841 -26.16 -27.24 15.71
C ALA A 841 -25.73 -28.65 16.19
N PRO A 842 -25.04 -29.46 15.35
CA PRO A 842 -24.61 -30.81 15.72
C PRO A 842 -23.42 -30.83 16.69
N ASN A 843 -22.73 -29.70 16.89
CA ASN A 843 -21.55 -29.59 17.73
C ASN A 843 -21.54 -28.21 18.43
N PRO A 844 -21.50 -28.15 19.77
CA PRO A 844 -21.60 -26.89 20.52
C PRO A 844 -20.32 -26.04 20.42
N ARG A 845 -19.25 -26.54 19.80
CA ARG A 845 -18.00 -25.80 19.56
C ARG A 845 -17.97 -25.05 18.23
N LEU A 846 -18.95 -25.26 17.34
CA LEU A 846 -19.03 -24.68 15.99
C LEU A 846 -17.64 -24.55 15.31
N PRO A 847 -16.94 -25.66 14.99
CA PRO A 847 -15.51 -25.68 14.68
C PRO A 847 -15.08 -24.91 13.41
N PHE A 848 -16.03 -24.35 12.67
CA PHE A 848 -15.82 -23.52 11.49
C PHE A 848 -16.15 -22.03 11.71
N ALA A 849 -16.56 -21.65 12.93
CA ALA A 849 -16.98 -20.30 13.31
C ALA A 849 -15.88 -19.25 13.11
N SER A 850 -16.14 -18.26 12.26
CA SER A 850 -15.31 -17.06 12.11
C SER A 850 -15.89 -15.84 12.83
N PRO A 851 -15.04 -14.87 13.22
CA PRO A 851 -15.46 -13.58 13.74
C PRO A 851 -16.02 -12.67 12.62
N LEU A 852 -16.11 -11.35 12.88
CA LEU A 852 -16.64 -10.36 11.94
C LEU A 852 -18.07 -10.70 11.50
N GLN A 853 -18.40 -10.60 10.21
CA GLN A 853 -19.76 -10.75 9.68
C GLN A 853 -20.35 -12.16 9.81
N TYR A 854 -19.54 -13.18 10.12
CA TYR A 854 -20.03 -14.57 10.13
C TYR A 854 -20.81 -14.97 11.40
N LEU A 855 -21.11 -14.02 12.30
CA LEU A 855 -21.83 -14.20 13.57
C LEU A 855 -21.32 -15.31 14.49
N GLY A 856 -20.12 -15.85 14.24
CA GLY A 856 -19.59 -17.04 14.92
C GLY A 856 -20.27 -18.35 14.49
N LEU A 857 -20.97 -18.37 13.35
CA LEU A 857 -21.69 -19.55 12.83
C LEU A 857 -20.90 -20.29 11.75
N PHE A 858 -20.34 -19.54 10.79
CA PHE A 858 -19.74 -20.08 9.56
C PHE A 858 -18.40 -19.40 9.25
N ASN A 859 -17.84 -19.72 8.09
CA ASN A 859 -16.73 -19.01 7.44
C ASN A 859 -16.91 -19.00 5.91
N VAL A 860 -15.97 -18.34 5.21
CA VAL A 860 -15.95 -18.19 3.74
C VAL A 860 -15.99 -19.51 2.94
N THR A 861 -15.62 -20.65 3.54
CA THR A 861 -15.58 -21.97 2.89
C THR A 861 -16.75 -22.90 3.23
N ASN A 862 -17.55 -22.60 4.27
CA ASN A 862 -18.72 -23.41 4.62
C ASN A 862 -20.05 -22.66 4.65
N ASN A 863 -20.10 -21.34 4.52
CA ASN A 863 -21.36 -20.61 4.34
C ASN A 863 -22.11 -21.15 3.09
N GLY A 864 -23.34 -21.66 3.25
CA GLY A 864 -24.11 -22.30 2.17
C GLY A 864 -23.89 -23.81 2.00
N ASN A 865 -23.12 -24.46 2.87
CA ASN A 865 -22.89 -25.90 2.79
C ASN A 865 -23.95 -26.70 3.54
N ASP A 866 -24.79 -27.46 2.83
CA ASP A 866 -25.88 -28.24 3.44
C ASP A 866 -25.45 -29.25 4.52
N ARG A 867 -24.17 -29.65 4.52
CA ARG A 867 -23.60 -30.56 5.53
C ARG A 867 -23.29 -29.87 6.87
N ASN A 868 -23.52 -28.56 7.00
CA ASN A 868 -23.37 -27.85 8.27
C ASN A 868 -24.38 -28.33 9.33
N HIS A 869 -25.60 -28.69 8.91
CA HIS A 869 -26.73 -29.00 9.79
C HIS A 869 -26.98 -27.89 10.83
N VAL A 870 -26.91 -26.63 10.40
CA VAL A 870 -27.14 -25.47 11.28
C VAL A 870 -28.48 -24.81 10.93
N PHE A 871 -29.32 -24.67 11.96
CA PHE A 871 -30.45 -23.75 11.95
C PHE A 871 -30.15 -22.60 12.91
N ALA A 872 -30.39 -21.36 12.49
CA ALA A 872 -30.26 -20.21 13.39
C ALA A 872 -31.35 -19.15 13.16
N VAL A 873 -31.48 -18.25 14.14
CA VAL A 873 -32.29 -17.04 14.08
C VAL A 873 -31.39 -15.88 14.49
N GLU A 874 -30.90 -15.15 13.48
CA GLU A 874 -30.03 -13.99 13.61
C GLU A 874 -30.76 -12.71 14.02
N LEU A 875 -30.00 -11.84 14.69
CA LEU A 875 -30.35 -10.49 15.13
C LEU A 875 -29.21 -9.58 14.66
N ASP A 876 -29.15 -9.30 13.36
CA ASP A 876 -28.03 -8.61 12.71
C ASP A 876 -28.18 -7.08 12.70
N THR A 877 -27.03 -6.40 12.79
CA THR A 877 -26.89 -4.97 12.97
C THR A 877 -25.91 -4.32 11.97
N ILE A 878 -25.53 -5.05 10.92
CA ILE A 878 -24.85 -4.60 9.69
C ILE A 878 -25.74 -4.97 8.48
N MET A 879 -25.42 -4.38 7.32
CA MET A 879 -25.97 -4.78 6.03
C MET A 879 -24.83 -5.33 5.16
N ASN A 880 -24.59 -6.63 5.22
CA ASN A 880 -23.65 -7.35 4.39
C ASN A 880 -24.28 -7.69 3.04
N ILE A 881 -23.94 -6.91 2.01
CA ILE A 881 -24.42 -7.11 0.63
C ILE A 881 -24.13 -8.54 0.12
N GLU A 882 -23.01 -9.13 0.57
CA GLU A 882 -22.61 -10.52 0.27
C GLU A 882 -23.56 -11.60 0.81
N PHE A 883 -24.40 -11.29 1.81
CA PHE A 883 -25.41 -12.20 2.37
C PHE A 883 -26.84 -11.83 1.96
N ASN A 884 -27.02 -10.76 1.16
CA ASN A 884 -28.30 -10.26 0.67
C ASN A 884 -29.23 -9.70 1.78
N ASP A 885 -28.63 -9.06 2.78
CA ASP A 885 -29.31 -8.45 3.92
C ASP A 885 -30.36 -7.41 3.51
N THR A 886 -31.49 -7.38 4.24
CA THR A 886 -32.57 -6.41 3.97
C THR A 886 -32.22 -4.99 4.45
N ASN A 887 -31.50 -4.85 5.56
CA ASN A 887 -30.94 -3.60 6.10
C ASN A 887 -30.06 -3.88 7.34
N ASN A 888 -29.47 -2.85 7.92
CA ASN A 888 -28.58 -2.92 9.08
C ASN A 888 -29.24 -3.02 10.47
N ASN A 889 -30.48 -3.52 10.55
CA ASN A 889 -31.22 -3.70 11.79
C ASN A 889 -32.36 -4.71 11.54
N HIS A 890 -32.03 -5.99 11.37
CA HIS A 890 -32.98 -7.00 10.91
C HIS A 890 -32.95 -8.28 11.75
N VAL A 891 -34.00 -9.09 11.59
CA VAL A 891 -34.15 -10.41 12.20
C VAL A 891 -34.32 -11.43 11.09
N GLY A 892 -33.53 -12.49 11.12
CA GLY A 892 -33.46 -13.48 10.05
C GLY A 892 -33.79 -14.91 10.47
N ILE A 893 -33.74 -15.81 9.50
CA ILE A 893 -33.91 -17.26 9.68
C ILE A 893 -32.91 -17.95 8.77
N ASP A 894 -31.96 -18.65 9.38
CA ASP A 894 -30.77 -19.16 8.73
C ASP A 894 -30.84 -20.69 8.63
N ILE A 895 -30.48 -21.21 7.47
CA ILE A 895 -30.40 -22.64 7.22
C ILE A 895 -29.11 -22.89 6.44
N ASN A 896 -28.11 -23.43 7.13
CA ASN A 896 -26.76 -23.73 6.61
C ASN A 896 -25.98 -22.53 6.02
N SER A 897 -26.54 -21.32 6.03
CA SER A 897 -26.00 -20.08 5.45
C SER A 897 -26.52 -18.84 6.17
N LEU A 898 -25.76 -17.75 6.10
CA LEU A 898 -26.19 -16.38 6.48
C LEU A 898 -27.04 -15.70 5.41
N ASN A 899 -27.23 -16.30 4.23
CA ASN A 899 -28.24 -15.82 3.29
C ASN A 899 -29.63 -16.24 3.80
N SER A 900 -30.18 -15.39 4.65
CA SER A 900 -31.40 -15.57 5.43
C SER A 900 -32.58 -16.04 4.57
N VAL A 901 -33.10 -17.26 4.81
CA VAL A 901 -34.20 -17.82 4.00
C VAL A 901 -35.50 -17.04 4.17
N LYS A 902 -35.63 -16.31 5.28
CA LYS A 902 -36.58 -15.21 5.42
C LYS A 902 -36.14 -14.25 6.52
N SER A 903 -35.93 -12.98 6.18
CA SER A 903 -35.68 -11.89 7.11
C SER A 903 -36.77 -10.80 7.09
N SER A 904 -36.73 -9.92 8.10
CA SER A 904 -37.61 -8.75 8.26
C SER A 904 -36.90 -7.67 9.11
N PRO A 905 -37.13 -6.36 8.89
CA PRO A 905 -36.59 -5.31 9.77
C PRO A 905 -37.01 -5.52 11.23
N ALA A 906 -36.10 -5.31 12.20
CA ALA A 906 -36.40 -5.58 13.59
C ALA A 906 -37.53 -4.67 14.13
N GLY A 907 -38.56 -5.28 14.72
CA GLY A 907 -39.79 -4.62 15.10
C GLY A 907 -40.85 -5.59 15.62
N TYR A 908 -42.02 -5.09 15.98
CA TYR A 908 -43.14 -5.90 16.47
C TYR A 908 -44.49 -5.37 16.01
N TRP A 909 -45.49 -6.24 15.99
CA TRP A 909 -46.88 -5.89 15.74
C TRP A 909 -47.61 -5.73 17.07
N ASP A 910 -48.28 -4.59 17.28
CA ASP A 910 -49.09 -4.37 18.47
C ASP A 910 -50.51 -4.98 18.36
N GLU A 911 -51.33 -4.82 19.41
CA GLU A 911 -52.71 -5.32 19.43
C GLU A 911 -53.66 -4.61 18.43
N LYS A 912 -53.19 -3.55 17.74
CA LYS A 912 -53.91 -2.82 16.70
C LYS A 912 -53.39 -3.14 15.30
N ASP A 913 -52.58 -4.19 15.17
CA ASP A 913 -51.93 -4.61 13.93
C ASP A 913 -50.97 -3.55 13.33
N GLN A 914 -50.48 -2.61 14.14
CA GLN A 914 -49.51 -1.59 13.71
C GLN A 914 -48.06 -2.06 13.93
N PHE A 915 -47.18 -1.75 12.97
CA PHE A 915 -45.77 -2.14 13.04
C PHE A 915 -44.93 -1.10 13.78
N ASN A 916 -44.34 -1.53 14.89
CA ASN A 916 -43.52 -0.73 15.79
C ASN A 916 -42.05 -1.14 15.64
N ASN A 917 -41.24 -0.27 15.02
CA ASN A 917 -39.81 -0.51 14.77
C ASN A 917 -39.01 -0.65 16.09
N LEU A 918 -38.04 -1.56 16.11
CA LEU A 918 -37.13 -1.78 17.24
C LEU A 918 -35.67 -1.69 16.78
N THR A 919 -34.88 -0.82 17.42
CA THR A 919 -33.44 -0.73 17.16
C THR A 919 -32.68 -1.70 18.05
N LEU A 920 -32.08 -2.75 17.48
CA LEU A 920 -31.38 -3.81 18.21
C LEU A 920 -30.23 -3.26 19.07
N ILE A 921 -29.41 -2.37 18.51
CA ILE A 921 -28.29 -1.68 19.19
C ILE A 921 -28.69 -0.61 20.23
N SER A 922 -29.98 -0.53 20.62
CA SER A 922 -30.48 0.54 21.49
C SER A 922 -30.05 0.45 22.96
N SER A 923 -29.25 -0.55 23.37
CA SER A 923 -28.93 -0.88 24.77
C SER A 923 -30.15 -1.19 25.65
N LYS A 924 -31.35 -1.28 25.07
CA LYS A 924 -32.59 -1.66 25.76
C LYS A 924 -32.74 -3.18 25.75
N ARG A 925 -33.35 -3.70 26.82
CA ARG A 925 -33.74 -5.11 26.90
C ARG A 925 -34.90 -5.39 25.94
N MET A 926 -34.80 -6.48 25.19
CA MET A 926 -35.85 -7.00 24.31
C MET A 926 -36.03 -8.49 24.55
N GLN A 927 -37.24 -8.99 24.32
CA GLN A 927 -37.55 -10.41 24.39
C GLN A 927 -37.82 -10.95 22.98
N VAL A 928 -37.33 -12.16 22.71
CA VAL A 928 -37.54 -12.90 21.46
C VAL A 928 -38.17 -14.24 21.80
N TRP A 929 -39.08 -14.71 20.94
CA TRP A 929 -39.56 -16.09 20.96
C TRP A 929 -39.47 -16.68 19.54
N VAL A 930 -38.96 -17.89 19.45
CA VAL A 930 -38.92 -18.70 18.22
C VAL A 930 -39.75 -19.96 18.47
N ASP A 931 -40.77 -20.19 17.65
CA ASP A 931 -41.57 -21.41 17.66
C ASP A 931 -41.44 -22.12 16.31
N TYR A 932 -41.18 -23.43 16.33
CA TYR A 932 -41.33 -24.33 15.19
C TYR A 932 -42.50 -25.29 15.45
N ASP A 933 -43.46 -25.36 14.53
CA ASP A 933 -44.46 -26.42 14.51
C ASP A 933 -44.09 -27.50 13.49
N GLY A 934 -43.71 -28.68 13.97
CA GLY A 934 -43.38 -29.84 13.15
C GLY A 934 -44.57 -30.48 12.42
N ARG A 935 -45.81 -30.07 12.69
CA ARG A 935 -47.00 -30.53 11.93
C ARG A 935 -47.27 -29.70 10.69
N SER A 936 -47.12 -28.38 10.77
CA SER A 936 -47.28 -27.45 9.63
C SER A 936 -45.95 -26.99 9.02
N HIS A 937 -44.83 -27.51 9.50
CA HIS A 937 -43.45 -27.12 9.16
C HIS A 937 -43.24 -25.60 9.24
N ARG A 938 -43.89 -24.93 10.20
CA ARG A 938 -43.92 -23.47 10.29
C ARG A 938 -42.93 -22.98 11.33
N ILE A 939 -42.02 -22.12 10.90
CA ILE A 939 -41.13 -21.34 11.76
C ILE A 939 -41.77 -19.96 11.96
N ASN A 940 -41.97 -19.55 13.22
CA ASN A 940 -42.45 -18.23 13.61
C ASN A 940 -41.42 -17.57 14.54
N VAL A 941 -40.95 -16.38 14.17
CA VAL A 941 -40.13 -15.51 15.04
C VAL A 941 -40.97 -14.31 15.47
N THR A 942 -40.94 -14.02 16.76
CA THR A 942 -41.59 -12.86 17.40
C THR A 942 -40.56 -12.16 18.28
N MET A 943 -40.63 -10.83 18.37
CA MET A 943 -39.86 -10.05 19.34
C MET A 943 -40.70 -8.92 19.91
N ALA A 944 -40.32 -8.37 21.06
CA ALA A 944 -40.97 -7.21 21.67
C ALA A 944 -40.02 -6.50 22.67
N PRO A 945 -40.32 -5.25 23.08
CA PRO A 945 -39.68 -4.63 24.23
C PRO A 945 -39.84 -5.48 25.51
N PHE A 946 -38.88 -5.41 26.44
CA PHE A 946 -38.87 -6.18 27.69
C PHE A 946 -40.13 -6.06 28.58
N SER A 947 -40.93 -5.00 28.43
CA SER A 947 -42.14 -4.77 29.23
C SER A 947 -43.43 -5.19 28.53
N GLU A 948 -43.36 -5.68 27.29
CA GLU A 948 -44.52 -6.05 26.47
C GLU A 948 -44.77 -7.56 26.47
N ASN A 949 -46.03 -7.95 26.28
CA ASN A 949 -46.39 -9.35 26.08
C ASN A 949 -45.99 -9.86 24.69
N LYS A 950 -45.90 -11.19 24.51
CA LYS A 950 -45.62 -11.82 23.21
C LYS A 950 -46.65 -11.37 22.15
N PRO A 951 -46.23 -10.75 21.03
CA PRO A 951 -47.13 -10.35 19.95
C PRO A 951 -47.93 -11.53 19.39
N ARG A 952 -49.19 -11.28 19.03
CA ARG A 952 -50.06 -12.29 18.38
C ARG A 952 -49.61 -12.61 16.95
N LYS A 953 -49.03 -11.62 16.27
CA LYS A 953 -48.60 -11.69 14.87
C LYS A 953 -47.07 -11.77 14.81
N PRO A 954 -46.49 -12.76 14.11
CA PRO A 954 -45.05 -12.92 14.02
C PRO A 954 -44.38 -11.79 13.23
N LEU A 955 -43.12 -11.50 13.58
CA LEU A 955 -42.25 -10.62 12.79
C LEU A 955 -41.80 -11.33 11.51
N VAL A 956 -41.44 -12.61 11.64
CA VAL A 956 -41.06 -13.48 10.52
C VAL A 956 -41.87 -14.78 10.61
N SER A 957 -42.49 -15.21 9.52
CA SER A 957 -43.15 -16.51 9.41
C SER A 957 -42.84 -17.14 8.06
N ILE A 958 -42.41 -18.40 8.08
CA ILE A 958 -42.16 -19.19 6.87
C ILE A 958 -42.58 -20.65 7.08
N VAL A 959 -43.05 -21.30 6.02
CA VAL A 959 -43.23 -22.75 5.99
C VAL A 959 -41.99 -23.36 5.35
N ARG A 960 -41.21 -24.09 6.14
CA ARG A 960 -39.94 -24.71 5.74
C ARG A 960 -39.71 -25.93 6.64
N ASP A 961 -39.68 -27.12 6.04
CA ASP A 961 -39.37 -28.33 6.78
C ASP A 961 -37.91 -28.34 7.21
N LEU A 962 -37.68 -28.50 8.52
CA LEU A 962 -36.36 -28.63 9.11
C LEU A 962 -35.88 -30.09 9.17
N SER A 963 -36.65 -31.06 8.67
CA SER A 963 -36.33 -32.50 8.78
C SER A 963 -35.16 -32.98 7.93
N SER A 964 -34.71 -32.20 6.94
CA SER A 964 -33.41 -32.39 6.27
C SER A 964 -32.25 -31.66 6.98
N VAL A 965 -32.55 -30.60 7.73
CA VAL A 965 -31.56 -29.72 8.38
C VAL A 965 -31.13 -30.30 9.71
N LEU A 966 -32.08 -30.58 10.61
CA LEU A 966 -31.79 -31.06 11.95
C LEU A 966 -31.56 -32.58 11.96
N LEU A 967 -30.51 -33.00 12.67
CA LEU A 967 -30.24 -34.39 12.99
C LEU A 967 -31.16 -34.89 14.11
N GLN A 968 -31.01 -36.15 14.52
CA GLN A 968 -31.86 -36.72 15.56
C GLN A 968 -31.68 -36.00 16.91
N GLU A 969 -30.43 -35.70 17.28
CA GLU A 969 -30.04 -35.10 18.55
C GLU A 969 -28.99 -34.00 18.29
N MET A 970 -29.18 -32.81 18.87
CA MET A 970 -28.42 -31.60 18.56
C MET A 970 -28.35 -30.65 19.75
N PHE A 971 -27.35 -29.76 19.76
CA PHE A 971 -27.14 -28.79 20.81
C PHE A 971 -27.84 -27.47 20.48
N VAL A 972 -28.43 -26.84 21.50
CA VAL A 972 -29.07 -25.51 21.39
C VAL A 972 -28.25 -24.48 22.13
N GLY A 973 -28.21 -23.24 21.64
CA GLY A 973 -27.37 -22.20 22.24
C GLY A 973 -27.47 -20.84 21.55
N PHE A 974 -26.47 -20.02 21.81
CA PHE A 974 -26.25 -18.71 21.21
C PHE A 974 -24.84 -18.60 20.62
N SER A 975 -24.75 -17.84 19.54
CA SER A 975 -23.49 -17.44 18.89
C SER A 975 -23.45 -15.94 18.69
N SER A 976 -22.25 -15.36 18.73
CA SER A 976 -21.99 -13.97 18.37
C SER A 976 -20.53 -13.77 17.97
N ALA A 977 -20.25 -12.67 17.27
CA ALA A 977 -18.93 -12.28 16.83
C ALA A 977 -18.65 -10.81 17.11
N THR A 978 -17.38 -10.50 17.32
CA THR A 978 -16.82 -9.15 17.31
C THR A 978 -15.97 -8.95 16.05
N GLY A 979 -15.78 -7.69 15.65
CA GLY A 979 -14.95 -7.32 14.51
C GLY A 979 -13.92 -6.27 14.87
N ASN A 980 -13.67 -5.34 13.94
CA ASN A 980 -12.87 -4.14 14.20
C ASN A 980 -13.65 -3.09 15.01
N ILE A 981 -14.98 -3.18 15.00
CA ILE A 981 -15.87 -2.45 15.92
C ILE A 981 -16.40 -3.48 16.93
N VAL A 982 -16.27 -3.15 18.22
CA VAL A 982 -16.63 -4.03 19.32
C VAL A 982 -17.96 -3.61 19.94
N SER A 983 -18.76 -4.60 20.32
CA SER A 983 -20.07 -4.42 20.95
C SER A 983 -20.23 -5.42 22.09
N GLU A 984 -20.96 -5.03 23.14
CA GLU A 984 -21.24 -5.88 24.29
C GLU A 984 -22.65 -6.46 24.16
N ILE A 985 -22.73 -7.75 23.91
CA ILE A 985 -24.00 -8.46 23.69
C ILE A 985 -24.30 -9.32 24.91
N PHE A 986 -25.47 -9.11 25.49
CA PHE A 986 -25.90 -9.71 26.74
C PHE A 986 -27.12 -10.60 26.57
N VAL A 987 -27.13 -11.76 27.25
CA VAL A 987 -28.31 -12.61 27.43
C VAL A 987 -28.66 -12.61 28.91
N LEU A 988 -29.91 -12.29 29.23
CA LEU A 988 -30.38 -12.08 30.60
C LEU A 988 -31.11 -13.31 31.14
N GLY A 989 -31.79 -14.05 30.26
CA GLY A 989 -32.50 -15.27 30.60
C GLY A 989 -32.97 -15.98 29.34
N TRP A 990 -33.18 -17.29 29.44
CA TRP A 990 -33.45 -18.18 28.31
C TRP A 990 -34.28 -19.38 28.76
N SER A 991 -35.21 -19.81 27.91
CA SER A 991 -36.11 -20.95 28.14
C SER A 991 -36.26 -21.73 26.84
N PHE A 992 -36.39 -23.04 26.93
CA PHE A 992 -36.49 -23.93 25.78
C PHE A 992 -37.43 -25.10 26.08
N ARG A 993 -38.18 -25.57 25.08
CA ARG A 993 -39.00 -26.78 25.18
C ARG A 993 -39.20 -27.48 23.83
N VAL A 994 -39.10 -28.82 23.81
CA VAL A 994 -39.58 -29.70 22.74
C VAL A 994 -41.02 -30.15 23.03
N ASN A 995 -41.83 -30.29 21.98
CA ASN A 995 -43.24 -30.72 22.01
C ASN A 995 -44.12 -29.97 23.01
N GLY A 996 -43.86 -28.68 23.18
CA GLY A 996 -44.64 -27.76 24.02
C GLY A 996 -44.20 -26.31 23.84
N LYS A 997 -44.88 -25.38 24.52
CA LYS A 997 -44.47 -23.97 24.58
C LYS A 997 -43.38 -23.79 25.64
N ALA A 998 -42.37 -22.95 25.36
CA ALA A 998 -41.36 -22.60 26.34
C ALA A 998 -41.99 -21.96 27.59
N GLN A 999 -41.44 -22.24 28.78
CA GLN A 999 -41.91 -21.65 30.02
C GLN A 999 -41.63 -20.13 30.03
N PRO A 1000 -42.61 -19.25 30.34
CA PRO A 1000 -42.38 -17.82 30.37
C PRO A 1000 -41.29 -17.41 31.36
N LEU A 1001 -40.37 -16.54 30.93
CA LEU A 1001 -39.31 -16.01 31.78
C LEU A 1001 -39.89 -15.10 32.87
N ALA A 1002 -39.43 -15.29 34.11
CA ALA A 1002 -39.78 -14.47 35.25
C ALA A 1002 -39.03 -13.13 35.18
N LEU A 1003 -39.55 -12.19 34.37
CA LEU A 1003 -38.89 -10.93 34.03
C LEU A 1003 -38.41 -10.11 35.25
N SER A 1004 -39.11 -10.19 36.38
CA SER A 1004 -38.73 -9.54 37.64
C SER A 1004 -37.47 -10.12 38.32
N LYS A 1005 -37.09 -11.36 37.99
CA LYS A 1005 -35.88 -12.05 38.48
C LYS A 1005 -34.67 -11.88 37.57
N LEU A 1006 -34.85 -11.34 36.35
CA LEU A 1006 -33.76 -11.24 35.38
C LEU A 1006 -32.71 -10.18 35.78
N PRO A 1007 -31.42 -10.42 35.50
CA PRO A 1007 -30.33 -9.53 35.87
C PRO A 1007 -30.48 -8.12 35.27
N ARG A 1008 -29.98 -7.13 35.99
CA ARG A 1008 -29.92 -5.74 35.51
C ARG A 1008 -28.69 -5.55 34.62
N LEU A 1009 -28.85 -4.78 33.56
CA LEU A 1009 -27.73 -4.32 32.73
C LEU A 1009 -26.83 -3.33 33.50
N PRO A 1010 -25.57 -3.15 33.08
CA PRO A 1010 -24.72 -2.08 33.57
C PRO A 1010 -25.36 -0.69 33.37
N VAL A 1011 -24.93 0.29 34.18
CA VAL A 1011 -25.26 1.70 33.96
C VAL A 1011 -24.12 2.33 33.18
N TRP A 1012 -24.36 2.64 31.91
CA TRP A 1012 -23.40 3.33 31.05
C TRP A 1012 -23.54 4.85 31.23
N ASP A 1013 -22.46 5.51 31.63
CA ASP A 1013 -22.40 6.96 31.86
C ASP A 1013 -22.50 7.71 30.52
N PRO A 1014 -23.53 8.56 30.27
CA PRO A 1014 -23.88 9.07 28.94
C PRO A 1014 -22.97 10.19 28.40
N LYS A 1015 -21.69 10.20 28.80
CA LYS A 1015 -20.68 11.15 28.31
C LYS A 1015 -20.40 10.88 26.83
N PRO A 1016 -20.76 11.78 25.89
CA PRO A 1016 -20.60 11.50 24.47
C PRO A 1016 -19.12 11.41 24.12
N THR A 1017 -18.69 10.23 23.67
CA THR A 1017 -17.35 9.98 23.15
C THR A 1017 -17.00 10.98 22.06
N ARG A 1018 -15.71 11.27 21.90
CA ARG A 1018 -15.21 12.29 20.97
C ARG A 1018 -15.68 12.04 19.54
N VAL A 1019 -15.78 10.77 19.16
CA VAL A 1019 -16.24 10.28 17.84
C VAL A 1019 -17.71 10.63 17.57
N TYR A 1020 -18.62 10.46 18.55
CA TYR A 1020 -20.04 10.82 18.36
C TYR A 1020 -20.22 12.34 18.17
N ARG A 1021 -19.48 13.15 18.93
CA ARG A 1021 -19.44 14.62 18.75
C ARG A 1021 -18.83 15.02 17.41
N PHE A 1022 -17.87 14.27 16.90
CA PHE A 1022 -17.31 14.50 15.57
C PHE A 1022 -18.37 14.24 14.49
N TYR A 1023 -18.94 13.03 14.43
CA TYR A 1023 -19.94 12.66 13.43
C TYR A 1023 -21.16 13.58 13.41
N LYS A 1024 -21.74 13.87 14.58
CA LYS A 1024 -22.97 14.69 14.69
C LYS A 1024 -22.78 16.14 14.20
N ASN A 1025 -21.61 16.72 14.42
CA ASN A 1025 -21.38 18.15 14.16
C ASN A 1025 -20.66 18.40 12.83
N TRP A 1026 -19.74 17.51 12.43
CA TRP A 1026 -18.88 17.75 11.26
C TRP A 1026 -19.44 17.20 9.96
N VAL A 1027 -20.21 16.11 9.94
CA VAL A 1027 -20.77 15.57 8.68
C VAL A 1027 -21.65 16.58 7.92
N PRO A 1028 -22.56 17.35 8.57
CA PRO A 1028 -23.32 18.40 7.88
C PRO A 1028 -22.42 19.54 7.36
N LEU A 1029 -21.38 19.89 8.13
CA LEU A 1029 -20.41 20.94 7.82
C LEU A 1029 -19.50 20.58 6.64
N ILE A 1030 -19.04 19.32 6.59
CA ILE A 1030 -18.28 18.73 5.49
C ILE A 1030 -19.15 18.66 4.22
N SER A 1031 -20.43 18.31 4.33
CA SER A 1031 -21.37 18.33 3.20
C SER A 1031 -21.59 19.76 2.66
N LEU A 1032 -21.75 20.74 3.56
CA LEU A 1032 -21.86 22.17 3.22
C LEU A 1032 -20.60 22.76 2.57
N LEU A 1033 -19.42 22.15 2.76
CA LEU A 1033 -18.18 22.54 2.10
C LEU A 1033 -17.93 21.76 0.80
N LEU A 1034 -18.28 20.46 0.75
CA LEU A 1034 -18.09 19.62 -0.43
C LEU A 1034 -18.95 20.04 -1.62
N ILE A 1035 -20.21 20.44 -1.40
CA ILE A 1035 -21.11 20.86 -2.48
C ILE A 1035 -20.57 22.12 -3.22
N PRO A 1036 -20.24 23.24 -2.56
CA PRO A 1036 -19.61 24.37 -3.24
C PRO A 1036 -18.21 24.06 -3.76
N LEU A 1037 -17.42 23.18 -3.10
CA LEU A 1037 -16.13 22.75 -3.63
C LEU A 1037 -16.28 21.97 -4.94
N LEU A 1038 -17.26 21.08 -5.05
CA LEU A 1038 -17.57 20.34 -6.28
C LEU A 1038 -18.10 21.26 -7.38
N LEU A 1039 -18.93 22.26 -7.04
CA LEU A 1039 -19.34 23.30 -7.98
C LEU A 1039 -18.15 24.15 -8.45
N VAL A 1040 -17.21 24.50 -7.57
CA VAL A 1040 -15.96 25.18 -7.93
C VAL A 1040 -15.07 24.28 -8.79
N ILE A 1041 -14.95 22.98 -8.50
CA ILE A 1041 -14.21 22.01 -9.35
C ILE A 1041 -14.88 21.88 -10.72
N PHE A 1042 -16.20 21.90 -10.81
CA PHE A 1042 -16.93 21.86 -12.08
C PHE A 1042 -16.77 23.18 -12.86
N LEU A 1043 -16.86 24.32 -12.20
CA LEU A 1043 -16.61 25.65 -12.77
C LEU A 1043 -15.15 25.80 -13.22
N VAL A 1044 -14.19 25.31 -12.45
CA VAL A 1044 -12.77 25.26 -12.82
C VAL A 1044 -12.53 24.28 -13.97
N ARG A 1045 -13.18 23.10 -14.01
CA ARG A 1045 -13.15 22.21 -15.18
C ARG A 1045 -13.76 22.85 -16.42
N PHE A 1046 -14.82 23.66 -16.28
CA PHE A 1046 -15.43 24.43 -17.36
C PHE A 1046 -14.52 25.57 -17.83
N ILE A 1047 -13.94 26.34 -16.92
CA ILE A 1047 -12.97 27.41 -17.21
C ILE A 1047 -11.68 26.84 -17.80
N LEU A 1048 -11.21 25.67 -17.37
CA LEU A 1048 -10.04 24.98 -17.93
C LEU A 1048 -10.34 24.31 -19.27
N ARG A 1049 -11.56 23.79 -19.52
CA ARG A 1049 -12.00 23.40 -20.87
C ARG A 1049 -12.06 24.62 -21.80
N ARG A 1050 -12.63 25.73 -21.34
CA ARG A 1050 -12.73 26.98 -22.10
C ARG A 1050 -11.34 27.59 -22.36
N ARG A 1051 -10.45 27.61 -21.35
CA ARG A 1051 -9.05 28.04 -21.51
C ARG A 1051 -8.26 27.11 -22.41
N ARG A 1052 -8.35 25.78 -22.29
CA ARG A 1052 -7.70 24.84 -23.24
C ARG A 1052 -8.22 25.00 -24.68
N LYS A 1053 -9.48 25.38 -24.87
CA LYS A 1053 -10.05 25.70 -26.20
C LYS A 1053 -9.53 27.05 -26.78
N PHE A 1054 -8.89 27.88 -25.96
CA PHE A 1054 -8.32 29.18 -26.33
C PHE A 1054 -6.90 29.37 -25.76
N ALA A 1055 -6.14 28.29 -25.61
CA ALA A 1055 -4.75 28.32 -25.15
C ALA A 1055 -3.84 28.19 -26.36
N GLU A 1056 -2.88 29.10 -26.48
CA GLU A 1056 -1.72 28.87 -27.33
C GLU A 1056 -0.91 27.72 -26.72
N GLU A 1057 -0.79 26.61 -27.46
CA GLU A 1057 0.35 25.71 -27.28
C GLU A 1057 1.58 26.44 -27.82
N LEU A 1058 2.69 26.39 -27.09
CA LEU A 1058 3.97 26.97 -27.50
C LEU A 1058 4.87 25.84 -27.99
N GLU A 1059 5.56 26.06 -29.11
CA GLU A 1059 6.49 25.09 -29.66
C GLU A 1059 7.88 25.22 -29.00
N ASP A 1060 8.66 24.14 -28.94
CA ASP A 1060 9.89 24.07 -28.15
C ASP A 1060 10.93 25.15 -28.57
N TRP A 1061 10.93 25.57 -29.84
CA TRP A 1061 11.78 26.64 -30.38
C TRP A 1061 11.35 28.05 -29.94
N GLU A 1062 10.08 28.28 -29.61
CA GLU A 1062 9.60 29.57 -29.09
C GLU A 1062 10.12 29.84 -27.67
N THR A 1063 10.47 28.77 -26.95
CA THR A 1063 11.16 28.85 -25.65
C THR A 1063 12.58 29.40 -25.79
N GLU A 1064 13.25 29.17 -26.92
CA GLU A 1064 14.67 29.48 -27.15
C GLU A 1064 14.91 30.99 -27.34
N PHE A 1065 13.94 31.71 -27.92
CA PHE A 1065 14.00 33.16 -28.21
C PHE A 1065 13.15 34.04 -27.28
N GLY A 1066 12.68 33.49 -26.16
CA GLY A 1066 11.60 34.06 -25.32
C GLY A 1066 11.77 35.49 -24.77
N LYS A 1067 12.96 36.11 -24.86
CA LYS A 1067 13.19 37.51 -24.43
C LYS A 1067 12.60 38.57 -25.37
N ASN A 1068 12.38 38.25 -26.65
CA ASN A 1068 11.92 39.21 -27.66
C ASN A 1068 10.43 39.03 -28.05
N ARG A 1069 9.65 38.26 -27.29
CA ARG A 1069 8.28 37.87 -27.65
C ARG A 1069 7.21 38.89 -27.25
N LEU A 1070 6.43 39.36 -28.23
CA LEU A 1070 5.09 39.94 -28.01
C LEU A 1070 4.03 38.84 -27.89
N ARG A 1071 2.98 39.05 -27.09
CA ARG A 1071 1.88 38.08 -26.89
C ARG A 1071 0.72 38.38 -27.86
N PHE A 1072 0.08 37.33 -28.41
CA PHE A 1072 -1.04 37.49 -29.35
C PHE A 1072 -2.22 38.29 -28.79
N VAL A 1073 -2.46 38.26 -27.48
CA VAL A 1073 -3.51 39.08 -26.83
C VAL A 1073 -3.25 40.58 -26.97
N ALA A 1074 -1.98 41.01 -27.10
CA ALA A 1074 -1.64 42.40 -27.40
C ALA A 1074 -1.79 42.73 -28.90
N VAL A 1075 -1.59 41.75 -29.79
CA VAL A 1075 -1.81 41.90 -31.24
C VAL A 1075 -3.30 41.98 -31.56
N GLY A 1076 -4.14 41.17 -30.91
CA GLY A 1076 -5.59 41.18 -31.07
C GLY A 1076 -6.30 42.43 -30.54
N LEU A 1077 -5.58 43.32 -29.83
CA LEU A 1077 -6.05 44.64 -29.39
C LEU A 1077 -5.48 45.79 -30.24
N ALA A 1078 -4.71 45.50 -31.29
CA ALA A 1078 -4.12 46.48 -32.20
C ALA A 1078 -4.83 46.58 -33.57
N TRP A 1079 -5.99 45.92 -33.72
CA TRP A 1079 -6.79 45.88 -34.94
C TRP A 1079 -8.29 46.07 -34.64
N GLU A 1080 -8.65 47.22 -34.05
CA GLU A 1080 -10.00 47.72 -34.24
C GLU A 1080 -10.18 48.08 -35.72
N TRP A 1081 -11.25 47.57 -36.33
CA TRP A 1081 -11.68 47.95 -37.67
C TRP A 1081 -12.80 48.98 -37.50
N ASP A 1082 -12.55 50.23 -37.88
CA ASP A 1082 -13.64 51.17 -38.18
C ASP A 1082 -14.54 50.59 -39.28
N ASP A 1083 -15.84 50.90 -39.23
CA ASP A 1083 -16.94 50.38 -40.08
C ASP A 1083 -16.79 50.63 -41.61
N VAL A 1084 -15.64 51.14 -42.07
CA VAL A 1084 -15.33 51.50 -43.46
C VAL A 1084 -14.13 50.72 -44.04
N GLY A 1085 -13.53 49.80 -43.27
CA GLY A 1085 -12.71 48.69 -43.80
C GLY A 1085 -11.45 49.08 -44.59
N LYS A 1086 -10.54 49.88 -44.01
CA LYS A 1086 -9.19 50.14 -44.55
C LYS A 1086 -8.12 49.99 -43.46
N PRO A 1087 -6.97 49.36 -43.76
CA PRO A 1087 -5.88 49.24 -42.79
C PRO A 1087 -5.04 50.53 -42.70
N SER A 1088 -5.03 51.18 -41.54
CA SER A 1088 -4.06 52.21 -41.18
C SER A 1088 -2.75 51.58 -40.66
N ARG A 1089 -1.59 52.14 -41.03
CA ARG A 1089 -0.30 51.73 -40.48
C ARG A 1089 -0.04 52.33 -39.11
N ILE A 1090 0.41 51.49 -38.18
CA ILE A 1090 1.45 51.79 -37.18
C ILE A 1090 2.48 50.66 -37.28
#